data_AF-A0A0C3MFC6-F1
#
_entry.id   AF-A0A0C3MFC6-F1
#
_cell.length_a   1.000
_cell.length_b   1.000
_cell.length_c   1.000
_cell.angle_alpha   90.00
_cell.angle_beta   90.00
_cell.angle_gamma   90.00
#
_symmetry.space_group_name_H-M   'P 1'
#
loop_
_entity.id
_entity.type
_entity.pdbx_description
1 polymer ?
#
loop_
_entity_poly.entity_id
_entity_poly.type
_entity_poly.pdbx_seq_one_letter_code
_entity_poly.pdbx_strand_id
1 'polypeptide(L)'
;MAPFPSTKPETVLKQADGLVAVGQHEAALQSLTEMFAAKKFRNTPLASLEPIMMRFIQLCVDLRQGRTAKEGLMQYKNIAQNSSVASIENVIKKFIALCDAKVQEAQEQASKVVGLGDVDDLEASETPESILLGAVSGDQSKDRTDRALVTPWLKFLWEAYRTALETLKNNNRLEAIYQQIVHQAFKFCIKHNRKVEFRRLCETLRLHLANVAKYAHQTHSINLSDPETLQSHLDARFAQLNTSVELELWQEAFRSVEDVHNLLTLAKKAPRPQMMANYYEKLARIFLMSGSALFHASAWSRYHAVVKAAGGKTEEEMSKLAGLVLVSALAVPLGVEGSARVEGGAPGAEETKGRNARLTALIGLSKMPTRSGLLKEALARNTLKASPEPIRQLYQILEVDSHPLTLCATAAPVLQSLSTDSTYSPYLPLLHKVLLSRLLMQLSEVYSSVKISHVLELVAPLNAGPSTAAPPTEEGQAVEQIHYDHPHIEAFVMGCAQRGELQVRVDHAQGSITFATPTFSSTTPGLATTSTIVPDIRHRLSRLASSLAESISYLTPPVTETASEEQQQALANLVEAANEERARLALNRTLAARRVELLAELTARRNKEESSRKLEATRRAQEEEEKRVAELKKQREREMIQLELESVKKQEAKKLAETLLEKGTLKVDVKQLEDLDSDRLLQLQVEQLDKEKRELQDRLRIISRRLDHSERAFRREEKPLLAEDYAKQQASDRKAYDSYVKRTTPGEYSGETETVQDDE
;
A
#
# COMPACT_ATOMS: atom_id res chain seq x y z
N MET A 1 -14.78 37.14 -36.70
CA MET A 1 -15.58 36.71 -35.54
C MET A 1 -16.78 37.65 -35.45
N ALA A 2 -17.92 37.27 -36.04
CA ALA A 2 -19.13 38.09 -35.97
C ALA A 2 -19.77 37.95 -34.57
N PRO A 3 -20.34 39.01 -33.98
CA PRO A 3 -20.96 38.94 -32.68
C PRO A 3 -22.26 38.13 -32.80
N PHE A 4 -22.32 36.97 -32.13
CA PHE A 4 -23.55 36.21 -32.02
C PHE A 4 -24.63 37.08 -31.34
N PRO A 5 -25.79 37.31 -31.99
CA PRO A 5 -26.90 38.02 -31.38
C PRO A 5 -27.45 37.17 -30.23
N SER A 6 -28.03 37.84 -29.24
CA SER A 6 -28.71 37.27 -28.09
C SER A 6 -29.75 36.20 -28.47
N THR A 7 -29.35 34.93 -28.53
CA THR A 7 -30.24 33.81 -28.83
C THR A 7 -30.57 33.06 -27.55
N LYS A 8 -31.87 32.78 -27.36
CA LYS A 8 -32.34 31.92 -26.26
C LYS A 8 -31.75 30.51 -26.46
N PRO A 9 -31.47 29.75 -25.40
CA PRO A 9 -30.92 28.38 -25.53
C PRO A 9 -31.76 27.48 -26.45
N GLU A 10 -33.09 27.63 -26.39
CA GLU A 10 -34.04 26.92 -27.26
C GLU A 10 -33.91 27.25 -28.76
N THR A 11 -33.52 28.49 -29.10
CA THR A 11 -33.36 28.86 -30.51
C THR A 11 -32.13 28.21 -31.12
N VAL A 12 -31.08 28.00 -30.31
CA VAL A 12 -29.86 27.31 -30.76
C VAL A 12 -30.12 25.82 -30.97
N LEU A 13 -30.94 25.20 -30.11
CA LEU A 13 -31.39 23.82 -30.32
C LEU A 13 -32.13 23.66 -31.65
N LYS A 14 -33.10 24.55 -31.93
CA LYS A 14 -33.82 24.57 -33.21
C LYS A 14 -32.91 24.82 -34.41
N GLN A 15 -31.90 25.68 -34.25
CA GLN A 15 -30.90 25.92 -35.28
C GLN A 15 -30.06 24.67 -35.56
N ALA A 16 -29.60 23.98 -34.51
CA ALA A 16 -28.87 22.73 -34.63
C ALA A 16 -29.72 21.65 -35.30
N ASP A 17 -30.99 21.51 -34.91
CA ASP A 17 -31.91 20.55 -35.55
C ASP A 17 -32.18 20.88 -37.01
N GLY A 18 -32.31 22.16 -37.36
CA GLY A 18 -32.41 22.61 -38.75
C GLY A 18 -31.17 22.25 -39.58
N LEU A 19 -29.98 22.46 -39.02
CA LEU A 19 -28.72 22.08 -39.68
C LEU A 19 -28.58 20.55 -39.84
N VAL A 20 -29.03 19.78 -38.86
CA VAL A 20 -29.07 18.31 -38.94
C VAL A 20 -30.06 17.84 -40.01
N ALA A 21 -31.22 18.48 -40.14
CA ALA A 21 -32.20 18.15 -41.18
C ALA A 21 -31.66 18.41 -42.61
N VAL A 22 -30.73 19.35 -42.76
CA VAL A 22 -30.04 19.67 -44.03
C VAL A 22 -28.80 18.77 -44.24
N GLY A 23 -28.47 17.86 -43.30
CA GLY A 23 -27.31 16.97 -43.37
C GLY A 23 -25.99 17.61 -42.94
N GLN A 24 -25.99 18.86 -42.45
CA GLN A 24 -24.81 19.57 -41.98
C GLN A 24 -24.52 19.27 -40.50
N HIS A 25 -24.17 18.02 -40.19
CA HIS A 25 -23.93 17.57 -38.82
C HIS A 25 -22.74 18.26 -38.14
N GLU A 26 -21.66 18.55 -38.88
CA GLU A 26 -20.47 19.22 -38.33
C GLU A 26 -20.76 20.68 -37.94
N ALA A 27 -21.48 21.42 -38.79
CA ALA A 27 -21.89 22.79 -38.49
C ALA A 27 -22.84 22.87 -37.30
N ALA A 28 -23.76 21.89 -37.18
CA ALA A 28 -24.64 21.76 -36.02
C ALA A 28 -23.83 21.54 -34.72
N LEU A 29 -22.83 20.64 -34.76
CA LEU A 29 -21.97 20.38 -33.61
C LEU A 29 -21.15 21.61 -33.22
N GLN A 30 -20.60 22.33 -34.21
CA GLN A 30 -19.83 23.55 -33.95
C GLN A 30 -20.69 24.64 -33.31
N SER A 31 -21.92 24.85 -33.81
CA SER A 31 -22.88 25.80 -33.22
C SER A 31 -23.18 25.49 -31.74
N LEU A 32 -23.36 24.22 -31.39
CA LEU A 32 -23.57 23.79 -30.00
C LEU A 32 -22.30 23.96 -29.14
N THR A 33 -21.13 23.70 -29.70
CA THR A 33 -19.84 23.84 -28.99
C THR A 33 -19.56 25.31 -28.65
N GLU A 34 -19.82 26.22 -29.58
CA GLU A 34 -19.66 27.66 -29.38
C GLU A 34 -20.59 28.19 -28.27
N MET A 35 -21.79 27.61 -28.14
CA MET A 35 -22.69 27.92 -27.03
C MET A 35 -22.08 27.55 -25.68
N PHE A 36 -21.48 26.36 -25.56
CA PHE A 36 -20.89 25.89 -24.29
C PHE A 36 -19.69 26.75 -23.84
N ALA A 37 -18.95 27.29 -24.81
CA ALA A 37 -17.86 28.23 -24.56
C ALA A 37 -18.35 29.62 -24.07
N ALA A 38 -19.61 30.00 -24.31
CA ALA A 38 -20.13 31.32 -23.99
C ALA A 38 -20.28 31.53 -22.47
N LYS A 39 -19.84 32.68 -21.95
CA LYS A 39 -19.94 33.00 -20.51
C LYS A 39 -21.38 32.96 -19.96
N LYS A 40 -22.37 33.33 -20.78
CA LYS A 40 -23.80 33.32 -20.40
C LYS A 40 -24.37 31.90 -20.25
N PHE A 41 -23.72 30.88 -20.83
CA PHE A 41 -24.12 29.48 -20.72
C PHE A 41 -24.13 28.99 -19.27
N ARG A 42 -23.19 29.48 -18.44
CA ARG A 42 -23.11 29.12 -17.01
C ARG A 42 -24.32 29.54 -16.18
N ASN A 43 -25.06 30.55 -16.63
CA ASN A 43 -26.21 31.10 -15.91
C ASN A 43 -27.55 30.61 -16.50
N THR A 44 -27.51 29.74 -17.51
CA THR A 44 -28.72 29.22 -18.17
C THR A 44 -29.38 28.17 -17.27
N PRO A 45 -30.72 28.18 -17.12
CA PRO A 45 -31.41 27.18 -16.31
C PRO A 45 -31.16 25.77 -16.85
N LEU A 46 -30.91 24.83 -15.93
CA LEU A 46 -30.52 23.46 -16.27
C LEU A 46 -31.59 22.71 -17.10
N ALA A 47 -32.88 23.02 -16.88
CA ALA A 47 -33.99 22.42 -17.61
C ALA A 47 -33.93 22.67 -19.13
N SER A 48 -33.44 23.84 -19.55
CA SER A 48 -33.21 24.14 -20.97
C SER A 48 -31.89 23.56 -21.48
N LEU A 49 -30.95 23.26 -20.59
CA LEU A 49 -29.60 22.79 -20.91
C LEU A 49 -29.54 21.29 -21.21
N GLU A 50 -30.33 20.49 -20.49
CA GLU A 50 -30.32 19.03 -20.61
C GLU A 50 -30.68 18.57 -22.04
N PRO A 51 -31.75 19.05 -22.71
CA PRO A 51 -32.05 18.66 -24.09
C PRO A 51 -30.94 19.05 -25.09
N ILE A 52 -30.31 20.22 -24.88
CA ILE A 52 -29.20 20.71 -25.70
C ILE A 52 -27.99 19.79 -25.56
N MET A 53 -27.67 19.39 -24.33
CA MET A 53 -26.58 18.46 -24.06
C MET A 53 -26.85 17.07 -24.64
N MET A 54 -28.09 16.58 -24.55
CA MET A 54 -28.48 15.30 -25.17
C MET A 54 -28.27 15.31 -26.68
N ARG A 55 -28.66 16.41 -27.35
CA ARG A 55 -28.47 16.56 -28.79
C ARG A 55 -27.00 16.70 -29.18
N PHE A 56 -26.24 17.48 -28.41
CA PHE A 56 -24.80 17.63 -28.58
C PHE A 56 -24.07 16.28 -28.50
N ILE A 57 -24.41 15.45 -27.53
CA ILE A 57 -23.80 14.12 -27.36
C ILE A 57 -24.17 13.21 -28.51
N GLN A 58 -25.42 13.22 -28.97
CA GLN A 58 -25.83 12.44 -30.15
C GLN A 58 -24.97 12.78 -31.37
N LEU A 59 -24.77 14.07 -31.65
CA LEU A 59 -23.91 14.52 -32.76
C LEU A 59 -22.44 14.15 -32.55
N CYS A 60 -21.93 14.22 -31.32
CA CYS A 60 -20.57 13.77 -31.02
C CYS A 60 -20.37 12.27 -31.29
N VAL A 61 -21.38 11.44 -30.97
CA VAL A 61 -21.32 9.99 -31.20
C VAL A 61 -21.39 9.66 -32.69
N ASP A 62 -22.32 10.29 -33.42
CA ASP A 62 -22.49 10.06 -34.86
C ASP A 62 -21.22 10.46 -35.65
N LEU A 63 -20.57 11.56 -35.27
CA LEU A 63 -19.32 12.03 -35.90
C LEU A 63 -18.05 11.41 -35.31
N ARG A 64 -18.16 10.53 -34.30
CA ARG A 64 -17.03 9.92 -33.56
C ARG A 64 -16.05 10.93 -32.96
N GLN A 65 -16.56 12.10 -32.55
CA GLN A 65 -15.77 13.18 -31.96
C GLN A 65 -15.67 13.02 -30.43
N GLY A 66 -14.82 12.09 -29.97
CA GLY A 66 -14.71 11.76 -28.53
C GLY A 66 -14.12 12.90 -27.68
N ARG A 67 -13.19 13.69 -28.24
CA ARG A 67 -12.54 14.79 -27.52
C ARG A 67 -13.52 15.93 -27.22
N THR A 68 -14.34 16.33 -28.20
CA THR A 68 -15.35 17.37 -27.99
C THR A 68 -16.42 16.89 -27.01
N ALA A 69 -16.81 15.61 -27.07
CA ALA A 69 -17.72 15.02 -26.08
C ALA A 69 -17.17 15.16 -24.65
N LYS A 70 -15.89 14.83 -24.45
CA LYS A 70 -15.22 14.98 -23.14
C LYS A 70 -15.21 16.42 -22.65
N GLU A 71 -14.82 17.37 -23.50
CA GLU A 71 -14.78 18.79 -23.14
C GLU A 71 -16.18 19.32 -22.78
N GLY A 72 -17.21 18.97 -23.57
CA GLY A 72 -18.61 19.32 -23.30
C GLY A 72 -19.14 18.72 -22.00
N LEU A 73 -18.90 17.42 -21.76
CA LEU A 73 -19.32 16.73 -20.53
C LEU A 73 -18.66 17.32 -19.27
N MET A 74 -17.38 17.68 -19.33
CA MET A 74 -16.68 18.32 -18.23
C MET A 74 -17.25 19.71 -17.91
N GLN A 75 -17.56 20.50 -18.94
CA GLN A 75 -18.20 21.81 -18.77
C GLN A 75 -19.60 21.67 -18.17
N TYR A 76 -20.39 20.72 -18.68
CA TYR A 76 -21.73 20.43 -18.17
C TYR A 76 -21.72 19.99 -16.70
N LYS A 77 -20.82 19.07 -16.34
CA LYS A 77 -20.62 18.63 -14.96
C LYS A 77 -20.37 19.83 -14.03
N ASN A 78 -19.47 20.73 -14.41
CA ASN A 78 -19.12 21.88 -13.56
C ASN A 78 -20.30 22.82 -13.29
N ILE A 79 -21.23 22.94 -14.24
CA ILE A 79 -22.44 23.76 -14.13
C ILE A 79 -23.53 23.03 -13.31
N ALA A 80 -23.74 21.74 -13.58
CA ALA A 80 -24.86 20.98 -13.02
C ALA A 80 -24.57 20.37 -11.62
N GLN A 81 -23.30 20.17 -11.23
CA GLN A 81 -22.94 19.42 -10.01
C GLN A 81 -23.48 20.00 -8.70
N ASN A 82 -23.69 21.32 -8.66
CA ASN A 82 -24.23 22.00 -7.47
C ASN A 82 -25.77 22.07 -7.47
N SER A 83 -26.41 21.94 -8.64
CA SER A 83 -27.85 22.13 -8.83
C SER A 83 -28.61 20.79 -8.95
N SER A 84 -28.25 19.94 -9.92
CA SER A 84 -28.88 18.63 -10.09
C SER A 84 -27.87 17.59 -10.60
N VAL A 85 -27.61 16.62 -9.74
CA VAL A 85 -26.74 15.47 -10.01
C VAL A 85 -27.41 14.48 -10.97
N ALA A 86 -28.74 14.35 -10.88
CA ALA A 86 -29.54 13.44 -11.71
C ALA A 86 -29.47 13.79 -13.21
N SER A 87 -29.38 15.08 -13.54
CA SER A 87 -29.26 15.53 -14.93
C SER A 87 -27.92 15.09 -15.54
N ILE A 88 -26.82 15.13 -14.77
CA ILE A 88 -25.51 14.59 -15.19
C ILE A 88 -25.60 13.08 -15.42
N GLU A 89 -26.27 12.36 -14.52
CA GLU A 89 -26.47 10.92 -14.61
C GLU A 89 -27.23 10.53 -15.89
N ASN A 90 -28.33 11.20 -16.19
CA ASN A 90 -29.12 10.96 -17.41
C ASN A 90 -28.30 11.16 -18.68
N VAL A 91 -27.56 12.27 -18.74
CA VAL A 91 -26.72 12.66 -19.88
C VAL A 91 -25.61 11.64 -20.12
N ILE A 92 -24.92 11.17 -19.07
CA ILE A 92 -23.84 10.18 -19.20
C ILE A 92 -24.40 8.79 -19.54
N LYS A 93 -25.53 8.37 -18.95
CA LYS A 93 -26.20 7.11 -19.33
C LYS A 93 -26.59 7.12 -20.80
N LYS A 94 -27.13 8.25 -21.29
CA LYS A 94 -27.49 8.39 -22.71
C LYS A 94 -26.26 8.35 -23.61
N PHE A 95 -25.15 8.99 -23.22
CA PHE A 95 -23.90 8.94 -23.98
C PHE A 95 -23.41 7.50 -24.19
N ILE A 96 -23.32 6.71 -23.10
CA ILE A 96 -22.87 5.32 -23.17
C ILE A 96 -23.87 4.47 -23.99
N ALA A 97 -25.17 4.65 -23.78
CA ALA A 97 -26.20 3.90 -24.51
C ALA A 97 -26.17 4.18 -26.02
N LEU A 98 -25.91 5.42 -26.44
CA LEU A 98 -25.75 5.77 -27.86
C LEU A 98 -24.50 5.12 -28.47
N CYS A 99 -23.38 5.11 -27.75
CA CYS A 99 -22.17 4.43 -28.19
C CYS A 99 -22.37 2.91 -28.31
N ASP A 100 -23.07 2.28 -27.36
CA ASP A 100 -23.36 0.84 -27.38
C ASP A 100 -24.33 0.50 -28.54
N ALA A 101 -25.34 1.33 -28.80
CA ALA A 101 -26.22 1.18 -29.96
C ALA A 101 -25.42 1.23 -31.28
N LYS A 102 -24.45 2.14 -31.41
CA LYS A 102 -23.57 2.19 -32.59
C LYS A 102 -22.65 0.97 -32.73
N VAL A 103 -22.20 0.38 -31.63
CA VAL A 103 -21.47 -0.89 -31.66
C VAL A 103 -22.37 -2.02 -32.15
N GLN A 104 -23.61 -2.09 -31.67
CA GLN A 104 -24.58 -3.11 -32.10
C GLN A 104 -24.92 -2.96 -33.59
N GLU A 105 -25.19 -1.74 -34.06
CA GLU A 105 -25.37 -1.45 -35.50
C GLU A 105 -24.16 -1.91 -36.33
N ALA A 106 -22.94 -1.64 -35.86
CA ALA A 106 -21.72 -2.05 -36.56
C ALA A 106 -21.53 -3.59 -36.56
N GLN A 107 -21.89 -4.27 -35.48
CA GLN A 107 -21.87 -5.73 -35.40
C GLN A 107 -22.88 -6.38 -36.35
N GLU A 108 -24.08 -5.82 -36.45
CA GLU A 108 -25.09 -6.25 -37.42
C GLU A 108 -24.68 -6.00 -38.87
N GLN A 109 -23.98 -4.89 -39.13
CA GLN A 109 -23.42 -4.62 -40.46
C GLN A 109 -22.30 -5.61 -40.80
N ALA A 110 -21.39 -5.88 -39.87
CA ALA A 110 -20.33 -6.85 -40.08
C ALA A 110 -20.87 -8.26 -40.30
N SER A 111 -21.87 -8.69 -39.53
CA SER A 111 -22.51 -10.01 -39.72
C SER A 111 -23.25 -10.12 -41.05
N LYS A 112 -23.89 -9.05 -41.54
CA LYS A 112 -24.50 -9.00 -42.87
C LYS A 112 -23.46 -9.12 -43.99
N VAL A 113 -22.31 -8.44 -43.86
CA VAL A 113 -21.22 -8.52 -44.86
C VAL A 113 -20.64 -9.93 -44.91
N VAL A 114 -20.40 -10.55 -43.75
CA VAL A 114 -19.92 -11.93 -43.69
C VAL A 114 -20.97 -12.90 -44.26
N GLY A 115 -22.25 -12.74 -43.89
CA GLY A 115 -23.33 -13.60 -44.38
C GLY A 115 -23.65 -13.45 -45.88
N LEU A 116 -23.37 -12.30 -46.48
CA LEU A 116 -23.46 -12.11 -47.93
C LEU A 116 -22.25 -12.73 -48.67
N GLY A 117 -21.07 -12.71 -48.04
CA GLY A 117 -19.87 -13.36 -48.57
C GLY A 117 -19.89 -14.89 -48.48
N ASP A 118 -20.63 -15.46 -47.54
CA ASP A 118 -20.78 -16.92 -47.35
C ASP A 118 -21.81 -17.55 -48.32
N VAL A 119 -22.61 -16.73 -49.02
CA VAL A 119 -23.61 -17.18 -50.02
C VAL A 119 -23.02 -17.20 -51.44
N ASP A 120 -21.88 -16.54 -51.67
CA ASP A 120 -21.15 -16.54 -52.95
C ASP A 120 -20.06 -17.63 -52.94
N ASP A 121 -20.51 -18.86 -53.22
CA ASP A 121 -19.73 -20.01 -53.72
C ASP A 121 -18.66 -20.63 -52.79
N LEU A 122 -19.00 -21.77 -52.19
CA LEU A 122 -18.09 -22.61 -51.39
C LEU A 122 -16.83 -23.07 -52.16
N GLU A 123 -16.85 -23.02 -53.50
CA GLU A 123 -15.70 -23.37 -54.35
C GLU A 123 -14.70 -22.20 -54.56
N ALA A 124 -15.02 -20.97 -54.11
CA ALA A 124 -14.18 -19.78 -54.29
C ALA A 124 -13.49 -19.26 -53.00
N SER A 125 -13.66 -19.94 -51.86
CA SER A 125 -13.09 -19.52 -50.56
C SER A 125 -11.55 -19.50 -50.53
N GLU A 126 -10.93 -20.23 -51.45
CA GLU A 126 -9.48 -20.31 -51.64
C GLU A 126 -8.99 -19.35 -52.73
N THR A 127 -9.33 -18.07 -52.61
CA THR A 127 -8.60 -17.07 -53.41
C THR A 127 -7.11 -17.10 -53.00
N PRO A 128 -6.18 -17.00 -53.96
CA PRO A 128 -4.75 -17.03 -53.67
C PRO A 128 -4.34 -15.93 -52.67
N GLU A 129 -5.06 -14.80 -52.64
CA GLU A 129 -4.89 -13.73 -51.66
C GLU A 129 -5.33 -14.15 -50.25
N SER A 130 -6.45 -14.87 -50.11
CA SER A 130 -6.92 -15.42 -48.83
C SER A 130 -5.94 -16.45 -48.26
N ILE A 131 -5.45 -17.36 -49.10
CA ILE A 131 -4.43 -18.36 -48.71
C ILE A 131 -3.12 -17.69 -48.30
N LEU A 132 -2.63 -16.71 -49.07
CA LEU A 132 -1.41 -15.97 -48.72
C LEU A 132 -1.57 -15.21 -47.40
N LEU A 133 -2.72 -14.57 -47.17
CA LEU A 133 -2.98 -13.88 -45.92
C LEU A 133 -3.17 -14.87 -44.75
N GLY A 134 -3.79 -16.03 -44.99
CA GLY A 134 -3.91 -17.13 -44.02
C GLY A 134 -2.56 -17.76 -43.63
N ALA A 135 -1.63 -17.86 -44.58
CA ALA A 135 -0.28 -18.37 -44.34
C ALA A 135 0.59 -17.39 -43.52
N VAL A 136 0.34 -16.09 -43.62
CA VAL A 136 1.06 -15.05 -42.84
C VAL A 136 0.37 -14.77 -41.51
N SER A 137 -0.95 -14.86 -41.46
CA SER A 137 -1.77 -14.55 -40.29
C SER A 137 -2.92 -15.54 -40.20
N GLY A 138 -3.08 -16.20 -39.05
CA GLY A 138 -4.23 -17.07 -38.75
C GLY A 138 -5.58 -16.34 -38.62
N ASP A 139 -5.66 -15.05 -39.00
CA ASP A 139 -6.87 -14.24 -38.92
C ASP A 139 -7.87 -14.67 -40.02
N GLN A 140 -9.05 -15.11 -39.59
CA GLN A 140 -10.15 -15.51 -40.46
C GLN A 140 -10.74 -14.29 -41.20
N SER A 141 -11.47 -14.53 -42.30
CA SER A 141 -12.17 -13.47 -43.05
C SER A 141 -13.10 -12.63 -42.15
N LYS A 142 -13.81 -13.30 -41.23
CA LYS A 142 -14.65 -12.69 -40.20
C LYS A 142 -13.88 -11.77 -39.25
N ASP A 143 -12.68 -12.16 -38.82
CA ASP A 143 -11.86 -11.33 -37.92
C ASP A 143 -11.39 -10.06 -38.62
N ARG A 144 -11.13 -10.13 -39.93
CA ARG A 144 -10.76 -8.95 -40.74
C ARG A 144 -11.93 -7.99 -40.91
N THR A 145 -13.14 -8.48 -41.19
CA THR A 145 -14.35 -7.65 -41.27
C THR A 145 -14.67 -7.00 -39.92
N ASP A 146 -14.56 -7.75 -38.83
CA ASP A 146 -14.76 -7.22 -37.47
C ASP A 146 -13.69 -6.19 -37.10
N ARG A 147 -12.46 -6.36 -37.58
CA ARG A 147 -11.38 -5.38 -37.40
C ARG A 147 -11.61 -4.07 -38.17
N ALA A 148 -12.21 -4.14 -39.35
CA ALA A 148 -12.49 -2.97 -40.18
C ALA A 148 -13.74 -2.20 -39.70
N LEU A 149 -14.83 -2.91 -39.40
CA LEU A 149 -16.13 -2.30 -39.12
C LEU A 149 -16.40 -2.16 -37.62
N VAL A 150 -16.20 -3.21 -36.84
CA VAL A 150 -16.62 -3.26 -35.42
C VAL A 150 -15.57 -2.65 -34.49
N THR A 151 -14.30 -2.93 -34.72
CA THR A 151 -13.20 -2.51 -33.84
C THR A 151 -13.08 -0.98 -33.65
N PRO A 152 -13.29 -0.14 -34.67
CA PRO A 152 -13.32 1.32 -34.47
C PRO A 152 -14.40 1.76 -33.48
N TRP A 153 -15.60 1.15 -33.56
CA TRP A 153 -16.69 1.45 -32.64
C TRP A 153 -16.45 0.89 -31.23
N LEU A 154 -15.84 -0.29 -31.10
CA LEU A 154 -15.41 -0.81 -29.80
C LEU A 154 -14.37 0.09 -29.13
N LYS A 155 -13.40 0.61 -29.89
CA LYS A 155 -12.42 1.59 -29.39
C LYS A 155 -13.09 2.88 -28.95
N PHE A 156 -14.07 3.36 -29.73
CA PHE A 156 -14.83 4.56 -29.38
C PHE A 156 -15.69 4.36 -28.13
N LEU A 157 -16.37 3.22 -28.00
CA LEU A 157 -17.15 2.86 -26.80
C LEU A 157 -16.25 2.74 -25.56
N TRP A 158 -15.05 2.15 -25.69
CA TRP A 158 -14.06 2.14 -24.61
C TRP A 158 -13.65 3.57 -24.19
N GLU A 159 -13.36 4.44 -25.16
CA GLU A 159 -13.01 5.84 -24.86
C GLU A 159 -14.20 6.60 -24.25
N ALA A 160 -15.44 6.25 -24.60
CA ALA A 160 -16.64 6.78 -23.98
C ALA A 160 -16.74 6.36 -22.50
N TYR A 161 -16.51 5.08 -22.18
CA TYR A 161 -16.42 4.61 -20.78
C TYR A 161 -15.31 5.34 -20.02
N ARG A 162 -14.11 5.47 -20.61
CA ARG A 162 -13.00 6.20 -20.00
C ARG A 162 -13.37 7.66 -19.74
N THR A 163 -13.94 8.33 -20.73
CA THR A 163 -14.38 9.73 -20.61
C THR A 163 -15.40 9.88 -19.50
N ALA A 164 -16.41 9.01 -19.43
CA ALA A 164 -17.41 9.03 -18.37
C ALA A 164 -16.78 8.86 -16.98
N LEU A 165 -15.86 7.90 -16.80
CA LEU A 165 -15.14 7.71 -15.54
C LEU A 165 -14.25 8.91 -15.17
N GLU A 166 -13.57 9.51 -16.14
CA GLU A 166 -12.77 10.71 -15.93
C GLU A 166 -13.62 11.93 -15.56
N THR A 167 -14.84 12.05 -16.12
CA THR A 167 -15.81 13.09 -15.77
C THR A 167 -16.35 12.88 -14.36
N LEU A 168 -16.64 11.64 -13.96
CA LEU A 168 -17.33 11.34 -12.71
C LEU A 168 -16.41 11.18 -11.48
N LYS A 169 -15.09 11.06 -11.66
CA LYS A 169 -14.14 10.82 -10.57
C LYS A 169 -14.20 11.85 -9.42
N ASN A 170 -13.82 11.38 -8.23
CA ASN A 170 -13.56 12.18 -7.02
C ASN A 170 -14.70 13.11 -6.59
N ASN A 171 -15.96 12.70 -6.80
CA ASN A 171 -17.13 13.44 -6.34
C ASN A 171 -18.10 12.50 -5.63
N ASN A 172 -18.34 12.74 -4.34
CA ASN A 172 -19.20 11.89 -3.51
C ASN A 172 -20.64 11.77 -4.01
N ARG A 173 -21.22 12.84 -4.59
CA ARG A 173 -22.58 12.83 -5.13
C ARG A 173 -22.72 11.98 -6.38
N LEU A 174 -21.63 11.81 -7.13
CA LEU A 174 -21.59 11.10 -8.41
C LEU A 174 -21.03 9.68 -8.25
N GLU A 175 -20.79 9.22 -7.03
CA GLU A 175 -20.16 7.92 -6.78
C GLU A 175 -21.04 6.77 -7.29
N ALA A 176 -22.35 6.79 -7.02
CA ALA A 176 -23.25 5.71 -7.42
C ALA A 176 -23.21 5.47 -8.94
N ILE A 177 -23.29 6.53 -9.74
CA ILE A 177 -23.20 6.43 -11.21
C ILE A 177 -21.80 6.06 -11.68
N TYR A 178 -20.75 6.56 -11.01
CA TYR A 178 -19.37 6.16 -11.27
C TYR A 178 -19.21 4.64 -11.12
N GLN A 179 -19.66 4.07 -10.00
CA GLN A 179 -19.56 2.63 -9.76
C GLN A 179 -20.39 1.84 -10.78
N GLN A 180 -21.60 2.27 -11.12
CA GLN A 180 -22.41 1.62 -12.16
C GLN A 180 -21.66 1.55 -13.51
N ILE A 181 -21.00 2.63 -13.90
CA ILE A 181 -20.23 2.69 -15.16
C ILE A 181 -18.98 1.81 -15.09
N VAL A 182 -18.30 1.72 -13.94
CA VAL A 182 -17.21 0.76 -13.73
C VAL A 182 -17.68 -0.67 -13.97
N HIS A 183 -18.82 -1.06 -13.40
CA HIS A 183 -19.40 -2.40 -13.60
C HIS A 183 -19.80 -2.65 -15.06
N GLN A 184 -20.35 -1.65 -15.76
CA GLN A 184 -20.64 -1.75 -17.18
C GLN A 184 -19.37 -1.90 -18.02
N ALA A 185 -18.31 -1.15 -17.72
CA ALA A 185 -17.03 -1.23 -18.42
C ALA A 185 -16.36 -2.61 -18.23
N PHE A 186 -16.50 -3.21 -17.04
CA PHE A 186 -16.07 -4.60 -16.81
C PHE A 186 -16.85 -5.60 -17.66
N LYS A 187 -18.18 -5.49 -17.71
CA LYS A 187 -19.03 -6.34 -18.58
C LYS A 187 -18.67 -6.17 -20.05
N PHE A 188 -18.39 -4.94 -20.50
CA PHE A 188 -17.88 -4.66 -21.84
C PHE A 188 -16.56 -5.40 -22.11
N CYS A 189 -15.61 -5.36 -21.18
CA CYS A 189 -14.32 -6.05 -21.34
C CYS A 189 -14.49 -7.57 -21.45
N ILE A 190 -15.39 -8.17 -20.67
CA ILE A 190 -15.72 -9.60 -20.75
C ILE A 190 -16.41 -9.91 -22.08
N LYS A 191 -17.50 -9.21 -22.40
CA LYS A 191 -18.34 -9.46 -23.58
C LYS A 191 -17.54 -9.44 -24.89
N HIS A 192 -16.53 -8.57 -24.99
CA HIS A 192 -15.72 -8.41 -26.20
C HIS A 192 -14.27 -8.92 -26.03
N ASN A 193 -13.96 -9.66 -24.96
CA ASN A 193 -12.63 -10.22 -24.64
C ASN A 193 -11.47 -9.20 -24.75
N ARG A 194 -11.70 -7.96 -24.27
CA ARG A 194 -10.77 -6.82 -24.38
C ARG A 194 -9.78 -6.75 -23.22
N LYS A 195 -8.79 -7.65 -23.23
CA LYS A 195 -7.78 -7.80 -22.16
C LYS A 195 -6.88 -6.56 -21.97
N VAL A 196 -6.60 -5.78 -23.01
CA VAL A 196 -5.72 -4.59 -22.94
C VAL A 196 -6.45 -3.43 -22.27
N GLU A 197 -7.69 -3.17 -22.69
CA GLU A 197 -8.57 -2.14 -22.12
C GLU A 197 -8.86 -2.44 -20.66
N PHE A 198 -9.11 -3.71 -20.31
CA PHE A 198 -9.31 -4.12 -18.92
C PHE A 198 -8.11 -3.76 -18.02
N ARG A 199 -6.87 -4.06 -18.45
CA ARG A 199 -5.67 -3.66 -17.70
C ARG A 199 -5.56 -2.14 -17.52
N ARG A 200 -5.89 -1.37 -18.57
CA ARG A 200 -5.91 0.10 -18.50
C ARG A 200 -7.02 0.62 -17.57
N LEU A 201 -8.18 -0.06 -17.53
CA LEU A 201 -9.27 0.24 -16.62
C LEU A 201 -8.81 0.07 -15.17
N CYS A 202 -8.25 -1.09 -14.83
CA CYS A 202 -7.76 -1.35 -13.47
C CYS A 202 -6.75 -0.30 -13.01
N GLU A 203 -5.80 0.08 -13.87
CA GLU A 203 -4.84 1.14 -13.57
C GLU A 203 -5.49 2.52 -13.36
N THR A 204 -6.47 2.85 -14.21
CA THR A 204 -7.27 4.08 -14.04
C THR A 204 -8.00 4.09 -12.70
N LEU A 205 -8.58 2.96 -12.29
CA LEU A 205 -9.28 2.85 -11.01
C LEU A 205 -8.32 2.94 -9.81
N ARG A 206 -7.09 2.43 -9.91
CA ARG A 206 -6.05 2.61 -8.88
C ARG A 206 -5.65 4.08 -8.76
N LEU A 207 -5.42 4.73 -9.89
CA LEU A 207 -5.10 6.16 -9.93
C LEU A 207 -6.24 7.00 -9.33
N HIS A 208 -7.50 6.67 -9.65
CA HIS A 208 -8.66 7.34 -9.06
C HIS A 208 -8.72 7.15 -7.55
N LEU A 209 -8.51 5.94 -7.05
CA LEU A 209 -8.48 5.68 -5.60
C LEU A 209 -7.33 6.41 -4.89
N ALA A 210 -6.13 6.43 -5.48
CA ALA A 210 -5.00 7.21 -4.95
C ALA A 210 -5.31 8.72 -4.89
N ASN A 211 -6.05 9.24 -5.88
CA ASN A 211 -6.49 10.63 -5.88
C ASN A 211 -7.52 10.96 -4.79
N VAL A 212 -8.35 10.00 -4.37
CA VAL A 212 -9.30 10.21 -3.26
C VAL A 212 -8.55 10.63 -1.99
N ALA A 213 -7.45 9.94 -1.67
CA ALA A 213 -6.62 10.30 -0.52
C ALA A 213 -5.95 11.68 -0.67
N LYS A 214 -5.46 12.00 -1.88
CA LYS A 214 -4.76 13.27 -2.17
C LYS A 214 -5.68 14.50 -2.11
N TYR A 215 -6.94 14.34 -2.52
CA TYR A 215 -7.91 15.45 -2.65
C TYR A 215 -9.01 15.44 -1.59
N ALA A 216 -8.77 14.81 -0.44
CA ALA A 216 -9.73 14.70 0.67
C ALA A 216 -10.16 16.05 1.30
N HIS A 217 -9.46 17.15 1.01
CA HIS A 217 -9.79 18.50 1.51
C HIS A 217 -10.86 19.22 0.65
N GLN A 218 -11.23 18.67 -0.51
CA GLN A 218 -12.23 19.31 -1.39
C GLN A 218 -13.65 19.13 -0.83
N THR A 219 -14.52 20.09 -1.10
CA THR A 219 -15.90 20.16 -0.55
C THR A 219 -16.77 18.95 -0.92
N HIS A 220 -16.63 18.42 -2.13
CA HIS A 220 -17.35 17.23 -2.61
C HIS A 220 -16.46 15.99 -2.67
N SER A 221 -15.40 15.95 -1.86
CA SER A 221 -14.46 14.81 -1.85
C SER A 221 -15.11 13.54 -1.31
N ILE A 222 -14.60 12.40 -1.76
CA ILE A 222 -15.02 11.07 -1.32
C ILE A 222 -14.38 10.77 0.04
N ASN A 223 -15.19 10.35 1.02
CA ASN A 223 -14.70 10.02 2.35
C ASN A 223 -14.71 8.49 2.56
N LEU A 224 -13.54 7.86 2.48
CA LEU A 224 -13.38 6.41 2.70
C LEU A 224 -13.64 5.97 4.16
N SER A 225 -13.81 6.91 5.10
CA SER A 225 -14.25 6.59 6.46
C SER A 225 -15.73 6.22 6.51
N ASP A 226 -16.51 6.63 5.51
CA ASP A 226 -17.93 6.30 5.41
C ASP A 226 -18.12 4.84 4.98
N PRO A 227 -18.87 4.02 5.74
CA PRO A 227 -19.02 2.60 5.45
C PRO A 227 -19.74 2.31 4.12
N GLU A 228 -20.67 3.15 3.68
CA GLU A 228 -21.41 2.94 2.42
C GLU A 228 -20.52 3.20 1.20
N THR A 229 -19.78 4.31 1.25
CA THR A 229 -18.74 4.68 0.27
C THR A 229 -17.68 3.57 0.18
N LEU A 230 -17.14 3.13 1.33
CA LEU A 230 -16.12 2.09 1.35
C LEU A 230 -16.64 0.75 0.81
N GLN A 231 -17.87 0.37 1.15
CA GLN A 231 -18.51 -0.85 0.63
C GLN A 231 -18.66 -0.78 -0.89
N SER A 232 -19.08 0.37 -1.43
CA SER A 232 -19.23 0.57 -2.87
C SER A 232 -17.90 0.42 -3.61
N HIS A 233 -16.80 0.94 -3.04
CA HIS A 233 -15.46 0.73 -3.56
C HIS A 233 -14.98 -0.73 -3.47
N LEU A 234 -15.29 -1.42 -2.37
CA LEU A 234 -15.01 -2.85 -2.22
C LEU A 234 -15.75 -3.68 -3.27
N ASP A 235 -17.05 -3.42 -3.49
CA ASP A 235 -17.87 -4.14 -4.47
C ASP A 235 -17.28 -3.99 -5.89
N ALA A 236 -16.83 -2.78 -6.26
CA ALA A 236 -16.15 -2.56 -7.53
C ALA A 236 -14.81 -3.31 -7.64
N ARG A 237 -14.03 -3.40 -6.56
CA ARG A 237 -12.78 -4.19 -6.55
C ARG A 237 -13.03 -5.70 -6.58
N PHE A 238 -14.10 -6.18 -5.96
CA PHE A 238 -14.52 -7.57 -6.09
C PHE A 238 -14.98 -7.90 -7.51
N ALA A 239 -15.72 -7.00 -8.17
CA ALA A 239 -16.05 -7.13 -9.58
C ALA A 239 -14.77 -7.15 -10.46
N GLN A 240 -13.80 -6.27 -10.16
CA GLN A 240 -12.49 -6.26 -10.82
C GLN A 240 -11.74 -7.60 -10.65
N LEU A 241 -11.78 -8.20 -9.46
CA LEU A 241 -11.17 -9.50 -9.20
C LEU A 241 -11.86 -10.62 -10.01
N ASN A 242 -13.19 -10.66 -9.97
CA ASN A 242 -13.98 -11.67 -10.69
C ASN A 242 -13.71 -11.61 -12.20
N THR A 243 -13.76 -10.41 -12.76
CA THR A 243 -13.49 -10.15 -14.18
C THR A 243 -12.05 -10.47 -14.56
N SER A 244 -11.07 -10.22 -13.69
CA SER A 244 -9.67 -10.61 -13.92
C SER A 244 -9.51 -12.13 -14.01
N VAL A 245 -10.21 -12.88 -13.15
CA VAL A 245 -10.19 -14.35 -13.15
C VAL A 245 -10.92 -14.91 -14.38
N GLU A 246 -12.05 -14.33 -14.77
CA GLU A 246 -12.81 -14.73 -15.97
C GLU A 246 -12.04 -14.47 -17.28
N LEU A 247 -11.26 -13.38 -17.35
CA LEU A 247 -10.38 -13.09 -18.48
C LEU A 247 -9.02 -13.82 -18.43
N GLU A 248 -8.80 -14.64 -17.39
CA GLU A 248 -7.57 -15.38 -17.09
C GLU A 248 -6.32 -14.50 -17.01
N LEU A 249 -6.49 -13.26 -16.53
CA LEU A 249 -5.41 -12.31 -16.32
C LEU A 249 -4.83 -12.47 -14.92
N TRP A 250 -4.11 -13.57 -14.68
CA TRP A 250 -3.63 -13.96 -13.33
C TRP A 250 -2.79 -12.90 -12.62
N GLN A 251 -1.91 -12.20 -13.35
CA GLN A 251 -1.11 -11.10 -12.78
C GLN A 251 -1.99 -9.93 -12.32
N GLU A 252 -3.01 -9.57 -13.11
CA GLU A 252 -3.92 -8.48 -12.78
C GLU A 252 -4.92 -8.90 -11.68
N ALA A 253 -5.31 -10.17 -11.65
CA ALA A 253 -6.07 -10.75 -10.54
C ALA A 253 -5.31 -10.63 -9.22
N PHE A 254 -4.00 -10.92 -9.22
CA PHE A 254 -3.15 -10.78 -8.05
C PHE A 254 -3.05 -9.32 -7.58
N ARG A 255 -2.81 -8.37 -8.49
CA ARG A 255 -2.83 -6.92 -8.15
C ARG A 255 -4.20 -6.47 -7.62
N SER A 256 -5.28 -7.02 -8.17
CA SER A 256 -6.65 -6.73 -7.70
C SER A 256 -6.92 -7.28 -6.30
N VAL A 257 -6.35 -8.43 -5.94
CA VAL A 257 -6.38 -8.96 -4.56
C VAL A 257 -5.71 -8.00 -3.58
N GLU A 258 -4.58 -7.40 -3.97
CA GLU A 258 -3.89 -6.39 -3.15
C GLU A 258 -4.72 -5.11 -3.00
N ASP A 259 -5.37 -4.67 -4.08
CA ASP A 259 -6.28 -3.52 -4.03
C ASP A 259 -7.44 -3.78 -3.05
N VAL A 260 -8.03 -4.99 -3.07
CA VAL A 260 -9.06 -5.40 -2.10
C VAL A 260 -8.49 -5.42 -0.68
N HIS A 261 -7.34 -6.05 -0.47
CA HIS A 261 -6.71 -6.15 0.85
C HIS A 261 -6.41 -4.76 1.44
N ASN A 262 -5.89 -3.83 0.65
CA ASN A 262 -5.63 -2.45 1.07
C ASN A 262 -6.91 -1.70 1.46
N LEU A 263 -8.04 -1.95 0.81
CA LEU A 263 -9.33 -1.39 1.23
C LEU A 263 -9.86 -2.06 2.50
N LEU A 264 -9.66 -3.36 2.65
CA LEU A 264 -10.04 -4.10 3.86
C LEU A 264 -9.25 -3.66 5.10
N THR A 265 -7.98 -3.29 4.96
CA THR A 265 -7.17 -2.75 6.08
C THR A 265 -7.58 -1.33 6.47
N LEU A 266 -8.12 -0.55 5.53
CA LEU A 266 -8.73 0.76 5.81
C LEU A 266 -10.13 0.62 6.46
N ALA A 267 -10.81 -0.50 6.25
CA ALA A 267 -12.14 -0.74 6.77
C ALA A 267 -12.15 -0.90 8.30
N LYS A 268 -12.86 -0.02 9.00
CA LYS A 268 -13.10 -0.16 10.44
C LYS A 268 -14.16 -1.21 10.77
N LYS A 269 -15.09 -1.46 9.84
CA LYS A 269 -16.18 -2.43 9.98
C LYS A 269 -15.91 -3.66 9.13
N ALA A 270 -16.19 -4.84 9.68
CA ALA A 270 -16.04 -6.08 8.93
C ALA A 270 -16.95 -6.09 7.69
N PRO A 271 -16.44 -6.49 6.51
CA PRO A 271 -17.21 -6.60 5.28
C PRO A 271 -18.27 -7.72 5.38
N ARG A 272 -19.23 -7.72 4.45
CA ARG A 272 -20.27 -8.75 4.37
C ARG A 272 -19.66 -10.15 4.19
N PRO A 273 -20.08 -11.17 4.98
CA PRO A 273 -19.51 -12.53 4.90
C PRO A 273 -19.57 -13.16 3.51
N GLN A 274 -20.65 -12.95 2.75
CA GLN A 274 -20.80 -13.47 1.39
C GLN A 274 -19.73 -12.93 0.43
N MET A 275 -19.38 -11.65 0.55
CA MET A 275 -18.32 -11.04 -0.27
C MET A 275 -16.95 -11.62 0.09
N MET A 276 -16.69 -11.84 1.38
CA MET A 276 -15.47 -12.50 1.85
C MET A 276 -15.39 -13.97 1.45
N ALA A 277 -16.52 -14.67 1.36
CA ALA A 277 -16.55 -16.02 0.81
C ALA A 277 -16.11 -16.00 -0.66
N ASN A 278 -16.71 -15.15 -1.49
CA ASN A 278 -16.31 -15.02 -2.90
C ASN A 278 -14.82 -14.63 -3.03
N TYR A 279 -14.33 -13.71 -2.20
CA TYR A 279 -12.91 -13.34 -2.14
C TYR A 279 -12.00 -14.55 -1.95
N TYR A 280 -12.22 -15.34 -0.89
CA TYR A 280 -11.36 -16.49 -0.58
C TYR A 280 -11.49 -17.61 -1.62
N GLU A 281 -12.66 -17.77 -2.24
CA GLU A 281 -12.86 -18.72 -3.35
C GLU A 281 -12.01 -18.36 -4.57
N LYS A 282 -12.07 -17.10 -5.01
CA LYS A 282 -11.26 -16.61 -6.14
C LYS A 282 -9.77 -16.64 -5.81
N LEU A 283 -9.42 -16.25 -4.59
CA LEU A 283 -8.05 -16.24 -4.09
C LEU A 283 -7.46 -17.66 -4.00
N ALA A 284 -8.26 -18.66 -3.60
CA ALA A 284 -7.87 -20.06 -3.71
C ALA A 284 -7.58 -20.44 -5.16
N ARG A 285 -8.47 -20.10 -6.11
CA ARG A 285 -8.26 -20.40 -7.54
C ARG A 285 -6.98 -19.74 -8.09
N ILE A 286 -6.71 -18.48 -7.73
CA ILE A 286 -5.49 -17.75 -8.13
C ILE A 286 -4.23 -18.45 -7.61
N PHE A 287 -4.22 -18.88 -6.34
CA PHE A 287 -3.05 -19.55 -5.78
C PHE A 287 -2.78 -20.95 -6.34
N LEU A 288 -3.82 -21.65 -6.81
CA LEU A 288 -3.64 -22.91 -7.52
C LEU A 288 -2.90 -22.67 -8.84
N MET A 289 -3.38 -21.69 -9.64
CA MET A 289 -2.77 -21.33 -10.92
C MET A 289 -1.38 -20.71 -10.77
N SER A 290 -1.10 -20.04 -9.65
CA SER A 290 0.22 -19.50 -9.35
C SER A 290 1.22 -20.57 -8.87
N GLY A 291 0.82 -21.85 -8.79
CA GLY A 291 1.66 -22.95 -8.30
C GLY A 291 1.91 -22.94 -6.78
N SER A 292 1.17 -22.15 -6.00
CA SER A 292 1.36 -22.02 -4.56
C SER A 292 0.32 -22.82 -3.77
N ALA A 293 0.51 -24.14 -3.70
CA ALA A 293 -0.40 -25.06 -3.02
C ALA A 293 -0.64 -24.74 -1.52
N LEU A 294 0.38 -24.23 -0.82
CA LEU A 294 0.28 -23.91 0.60
C LEU A 294 -0.69 -22.74 0.88
N PHE A 295 -0.57 -21.65 0.13
CA PHE A 295 -1.48 -20.52 0.21
C PHE A 295 -2.88 -20.85 -0.35
N HIS A 296 -2.95 -21.75 -1.33
CA HIS A 296 -4.21 -22.28 -1.83
C HIS A 296 -4.99 -23.05 -0.73
N ALA A 297 -4.33 -23.95 -0.01
CA ALA A 297 -4.96 -24.72 1.07
C ALA A 297 -5.42 -23.81 2.23
N SER A 298 -4.61 -22.79 2.59
CA SER A 298 -5.01 -21.83 3.62
C SER A 298 -6.18 -20.94 3.19
N ALA A 299 -6.26 -20.57 1.92
CA ALA A 299 -7.41 -19.85 1.36
C ALA A 299 -8.71 -20.67 1.46
N TRP A 300 -8.67 -21.98 1.14
CA TRP A 300 -9.81 -22.87 1.34
C TRP A 300 -10.20 -23.02 2.82
N SER A 301 -9.21 -23.14 3.72
CA SER A 301 -9.45 -23.16 5.17
C SER A 301 -10.21 -21.90 5.64
N ARG A 302 -9.80 -20.72 5.15
CA ARG A 302 -10.50 -19.45 5.42
C ARG A 302 -11.89 -19.40 4.79
N TYR A 303 -12.04 -19.82 3.54
CA TYR A 303 -13.33 -19.90 2.86
C TYR A 303 -14.34 -20.75 3.66
N HIS A 304 -13.95 -21.96 4.02
CA HIS A 304 -14.80 -22.87 4.80
C HIS A 304 -15.18 -22.26 6.16
N ALA A 305 -14.25 -21.59 6.85
CA ALA A 305 -14.54 -20.91 8.11
C ALA A 305 -15.57 -19.77 7.94
N VAL A 306 -15.45 -18.97 6.87
CA VAL A 306 -16.39 -17.88 6.58
C VAL A 306 -17.77 -18.41 6.21
N VAL A 307 -17.84 -19.43 5.34
CA VAL A 307 -19.11 -20.05 4.94
C VAL A 307 -19.82 -20.68 6.13
N LYS A 308 -19.08 -21.39 6.99
CA LYS A 308 -19.63 -21.97 8.22
C LYS A 308 -20.16 -20.89 9.18
N ALA A 309 -19.44 -19.78 9.34
CA ALA A 309 -19.88 -18.66 10.17
C ALA A 309 -21.08 -17.91 9.58
N ALA A 310 -21.25 -17.90 8.27
CA ALA A 310 -22.34 -17.22 7.57
C ALA A 310 -23.69 -17.98 7.57
N GLY A 311 -23.76 -19.13 8.25
CA GLY A 311 -24.97 -19.97 8.32
C GLY A 311 -24.86 -21.31 7.56
N GLY A 312 -23.70 -21.59 6.95
CA GLY A 312 -23.47 -22.83 6.20
C GLY A 312 -24.21 -22.88 4.86
N LYS A 313 -23.95 -23.95 4.11
CA LYS A 313 -24.67 -24.33 2.89
C LYS A 313 -25.44 -25.64 3.16
N THR A 314 -25.93 -26.31 2.12
CA THR A 314 -26.46 -27.67 2.25
C THR A 314 -25.42 -28.62 2.85
N GLU A 315 -25.85 -29.68 3.53
CA GLU A 315 -24.94 -30.62 4.19
C GLU A 315 -23.98 -31.31 3.19
N GLU A 316 -24.47 -31.61 1.98
CA GLU A 316 -23.67 -32.14 0.89
C GLU A 316 -22.60 -31.15 0.40
N GLU A 317 -22.95 -29.88 0.22
CA GLU A 317 -21.99 -28.84 -0.18
C GLU A 317 -20.96 -28.59 0.92
N MET A 318 -21.39 -28.59 2.18
CA MET A 318 -20.48 -28.47 3.33
C MET A 318 -19.53 -29.67 3.41
N SER A 319 -20.01 -30.88 3.11
CA SER A 319 -19.17 -32.07 3.05
C SER A 319 -18.13 -31.97 1.93
N LYS A 320 -18.54 -31.59 0.71
CA LYS A 320 -17.63 -31.36 -0.42
C LYS A 320 -16.59 -30.28 -0.11
N LEU A 321 -17.00 -29.18 0.52
CA LEU A 321 -16.10 -28.11 0.95
C LEU A 321 -15.11 -28.58 2.03
N ALA A 322 -15.55 -29.36 3.02
CA ALA A 322 -14.66 -29.97 4.00
C ALA A 322 -13.64 -30.90 3.33
N GLY A 323 -14.09 -31.68 2.34
CA GLY A 323 -13.23 -32.50 1.50
C GLY A 323 -12.20 -31.67 0.73
N LEU A 324 -12.59 -30.56 0.12
CA LEU A 324 -11.68 -29.64 -0.58
C LEU A 324 -10.61 -29.05 0.34
N VAL A 325 -10.98 -28.64 1.56
CA VAL A 325 -10.02 -28.14 2.56
C VAL A 325 -9.00 -29.22 2.91
N LEU A 326 -9.47 -30.47 3.11
CA LEU A 326 -8.60 -31.57 3.50
C LEU A 326 -7.70 -32.03 2.34
N VAL A 327 -8.24 -32.20 1.13
CA VAL A 327 -7.48 -32.57 -0.07
C VAL A 327 -6.44 -31.51 -0.41
N SER A 328 -6.82 -30.22 -0.39
CA SER A 328 -5.87 -29.14 -0.67
C SER A 328 -4.73 -29.08 0.35
N ALA A 329 -5.00 -29.35 1.64
CA ALA A 329 -3.96 -29.45 2.67
C ALA A 329 -3.06 -30.69 2.50
N LEU A 330 -3.64 -31.84 2.13
CA LEU A 330 -2.89 -33.06 1.85
C LEU A 330 -2.02 -32.94 0.60
N ALA A 331 -2.51 -32.26 -0.44
CA ALA A 331 -1.83 -32.01 -1.70
C ALA A 331 -0.66 -31.01 -1.62
N VAL A 332 -0.45 -30.35 -0.47
CA VAL A 332 0.72 -29.48 -0.28
C VAL A 332 2.00 -30.35 -0.32
N PRO A 333 2.96 -30.08 -1.23
CA PRO A 333 4.19 -30.85 -1.34
C PRO A 333 4.97 -30.91 -0.01
N LEU A 334 5.49 -32.10 0.31
CA LEU A 334 6.32 -32.32 1.50
C LEU A 334 7.70 -31.73 1.24
N GLY A 335 8.18 -30.82 2.11
CA GLY A 335 9.55 -30.30 2.05
C GLY A 335 9.75 -28.85 1.56
N VAL A 336 8.66 -28.15 1.21
CA VAL A 336 8.67 -26.71 0.88
C VAL A 336 9.26 -25.85 2.01
N GLU A 337 9.18 -26.31 3.26
CA GLU A 337 9.78 -25.63 4.43
C GLU A 337 11.32 -25.65 4.41
N GLY A 338 11.94 -26.63 3.75
CA GLY A 338 13.39 -26.76 3.57
C GLY A 338 13.96 -25.89 2.44
N SER A 339 13.19 -25.70 1.37
CA SER A 339 13.57 -24.88 0.21
C SER A 339 13.87 -23.42 0.58
N ALA A 340 13.12 -22.85 1.54
CA ALA A 340 13.35 -21.48 2.03
C ALA A 340 14.68 -21.31 2.78
N ARG A 341 15.37 -22.41 3.14
CA ARG A 341 16.64 -22.40 3.87
C ARG A 341 17.85 -22.72 3.00
N VAL A 342 17.70 -23.61 2.00
CA VAL A 342 18.77 -23.87 1.01
C VAL A 342 19.07 -22.62 0.18
N GLU A 343 18.05 -21.83 -0.15
CA GLU A 343 18.23 -20.53 -0.81
C GLU A 343 18.88 -19.46 0.08
N GLY A 344 19.05 -19.69 1.39
CA GLY A 344 19.60 -18.68 2.32
C GLY A 344 21.02 -18.19 1.98
N GLY A 345 21.74 -18.87 1.09
CA GLY A 345 23.01 -18.44 0.50
C GLY A 345 22.95 -18.10 -1.01
N ALA A 346 21.79 -18.25 -1.65
CA ALA A 346 21.60 -17.92 -3.06
C ALA A 346 21.11 -16.46 -3.20
N PRO A 347 21.60 -15.70 -4.21
CA PRO A 347 21.11 -14.36 -4.49
C PRO A 347 19.63 -14.43 -4.93
N GLY A 348 18.70 -14.28 -3.98
CA GLY A 348 17.25 -14.39 -4.20
C GLY A 348 16.39 -14.73 -2.96
N ALA A 349 16.95 -15.34 -1.90
CA ALA A 349 16.16 -15.78 -0.73
C ALA A 349 15.43 -14.65 0.03
N GLU A 350 15.99 -13.45 0.05
CA GLU A 350 15.39 -12.31 0.74
C GLU A 350 14.13 -11.82 0.01
N GLU A 351 14.15 -11.87 -1.33
CA GLU A 351 13.00 -11.57 -2.19
C GLU A 351 11.89 -12.62 -2.03
N THR A 352 12.24 -13.91 -1.93
CA THR A 352 11.29 -15.00 -1.65
C THR A 352 10.61 -14.84 -0.29
N LYS A 353 11.34 -14.43 0.75
CA LYS A 353 10.77 -14.15 2.08
C LYS A 353 9.82 -12.96 2.06
N GLY A 354 10.20 -11.86 1.41
CA GLY A 354 9.33 -10.68 1.22
C GLY A 354 8.04 -11.02 0.48
N ARG A 355 8.15 -11.82 -0.58
CA ARG A 355 6.99 -12.33 -1.34
C ARG A 355 6.05 -13.16 -0.46
N ASN A 356 6.59 -14.11 0.31
CA ASN A 356 5.77 -14.97 1.18
C ASN A 356 5.12 -14.20 2.33
N ALA A 357 5.79 -13.19 2.89
CA ALA A 357 5.20 -12.30 3.89
C ALA A 357 4.03 -11.50 3.31
N ARG A 358 4.19 -10.95 2.09
CA ARG A 358 3.13 -10.26 1.36
C ARG A 358 1.93 -11.19 1.10
N LEU A 359 2.18 -12.41 0.61
CA LEU A 359 1.13 -13.43 0.38
C LEU A 359 0.39 -13.82 1.66
N THR A 360 1.13 -13.95 2.77
CA THR A 360 0.56 -14.25 4.09
C THR A 360 -0.38 -13.13 4.55
N ALA A 361 0.01 -11.87 4.35
CA ALA A 361 -0.82 -10.71 4.67
C ALA A 361 -2.12 -10.69 3.86
N LEU A 362 -2.09 -11.02 2.55
CA LEU A 362 -3.27 -11.03 1.68
C LEU A 362 -4.38 -12.00 2.13
N ILE A 363 -4.02 -13.08 2.81
CA ILE A 363 -4.96 -14.07 3.40
C ILE A 363 -5.47 -13.60 4.78
N GLY A 364 -4.90 -12.52 5.34
CA GLY A 364 -5.17 -12.08 6.69
C GLY A 364 -4.57 -13.01 7.75
N LEU A 365 -3.39 -13.57 7.48
CA LEU A 365 -2.60 -14.34 8.45
C LEU A 365 -1.44 -13.48 8.96
N SER A 366 -1.06 -13.64 10.23
CA SER A 366 0.10 -12.96 10.82
C SER A 366 1.40 -13.72 10.63
N LYS A 367 1.31 -15.06 10.53
CA LYS A 367 2.44 -15.97 10.33
C LYS A 367 2.19 -16.80 9.08
N MET A 368 3.28 -17.14 8.39
CA MET A 368 3.22 -18.01 7.22
C MET A 368 2.57 -19.34 7.63
N PRO A 369 1.53 -19.81 6.91
CA PRO A 369 0.92 -21.09 7.19
C PRO A 369 1.93 -22.22 6.94
N THR A 370 1.83 -23.30 7.71
CA THR A 370 2.60 -24.53 7.50
C THR A 370 1.65 -25.67 7.17
N ARG A 371 2.13 -26.68 6.43
CA ARG A 371 1.30 -27.85 6.09
C ARG A 371 0.78 -28.54 7.35
N SER A 372 1.66 -28.74 8.34
CA SER A 372 1.31 -29.33 9.63
C SER A 372 0.32 -28.47 10.42
N GLY A 373 0.44 -27.15 10.35
CA GLY A 373 -0.49 -26.20 10.96
C GLY A 373 -1.88 -26.29 10.33
N LEU A 374 -1.96 -26.36 9.00
CA LEU A 374 -3.22 -26.47 8.26
C LEU A 374 -3.94 -27.80 8.56
N LEU A 375 -3.22 -28.92 8.62
CA LEU A 375 -3.80 -30.20 8.99
C LEU A 375 -4.30 -30.22 10.44
N LYS A 376 -3.53 -29.67 11.38
CA LYS A 376 -3.96 -29.51 12.78
C LYS A 376 -5.21 -28.62 12.90
N GLU A 377 -5.27 -27.53 12.15
CA GLU A 377 -6.42 -26.63 12.11
C GLU A 377 -7.66 -27.32 11.52
N ALA A 378 -7.50 -28.11 10.45
CA ALA A 378 -8.55 -28.90 9.84
C ALA A 378 -9.14 -29.91 10.83
N LEU A 379 -8.28 -30.66 11.54
CA LEU A 379 -8.68 -31.58 12.59
C LEU A 379 -9.40 -30.89 13.75
N ALA A 380 -8.87 -29.76 14.24
CA ALA A 380 -9.49 -28.99 15.32
C ALA A 380 -10.90 -28.49 14.95
N ARG A 381 -11.18 -28.30 13.66
CA ARG A 381 -12.49 -27.89 13.12
C ARG A 381 -13.41 -29.07 12.79
N ASN A 382 -13.00 -30.31 13.07
CA ASN A 382 -13.71 -31.54 12.73
C ASN A 382 -14.01 -31.70 11.22
N THR A 383 -13.16 -31.16 10.33
CA THR A 383 -13.38 -31.28 8.88
C THR A 383 -13.23 -32.73 8.40
N LEU A 384 -12.41 -33.55 9.08
CA LEU A 384 -12.23 -34.96 8.74
C LEU A 384 -13.53 -35.77 8.82
N LYS A 385 -14.35 -35.50 9.85
CA LYS A 385 -15.65 -36.16 10.02
C LYS A 385 -16.66 -35.68 8.97
N ALA A 386 -16.63 -34.40 8.61
CA ALA A 386 -17.51 -33.82 7.61
C ALA A 386 -17.12 -34.20 6.16
N SER A 387 -15.88 -34.64 5.93
CA SER A 387 -15.37 -34.95 4.60
C SER A 387 -15.92 -36.27 4.04
N PRO A 388 -16.06 -36.38 2.70
CA PRO A 388 -16.39 -37.61 2.00
C PRO A 388 -15.46 -38.78 2.36
N GLU A 389 -16.00 -39.99 2.26
CA GLU A 389 -15.29 -41.23 2.59
C GLU A 389 -13.94 -41.39 1.87
N PRO A 390 -13.80 -41.16 0.54
CA PRO A 390 -12.52 -41.33 -0.15
C PRO A 390 -11.41 -40.42 0.42
N ILE A 391 -11.78 -39.20 0.83
CA ILE A 391 -10.82 -38.21 1.35
C ILE A 391 -10.41 -38.55 2.78
N ARG A 392 -11.33 -39.10 3.56
CA ARG A 392 -11.02 -39.59 4.92
C ARG A 392 -10.05 -40.76 4.86
N GLN A 393 -10.27 -41.70 3.94
CA GLN A 393 -9.35 -42.81 3.67
C GLN A 393 -7.98 -42.30 3.22
N LEU A 394 -7.94 -41.31 2.32
CA LEU A 394 -6.69 -40.70 1.88
C LEU A 394 -5.90 -40.07 3.04
N TYR A 395 -6.57 -39.36 3.95
CA TYR A 395 -5.94 -38.81 5.15
C TYR A 395 -5.33 -39.92 6.03
N GLN A 396 -6.09 -40.99 6.26
CA GLN A 396 -5.63 -42.13 7.05
C GLN A 396 -4.40 -42.80 6.42
N ILE A 397 -4.40 -43.02 5.11
CA ILE A 397 -3.29 -43.63 4.36
C ILE A 397 -2.01 -42.77 4.42
N LEU A 398 -2.14 -41.45 4.24
CA LEU A 398 -0.99 -40.55 4.13
C LEU A 398 -0.39 -40.17 5.49
N GLU A 399 -1.21 -39.95 6.51
CA GLU A 399 -0.76 -39.37 7.79
C GLU A 399 -0.75 -40.36 8.96
N VAL A 400 -1.64 -41.35 8.99
CA VAL A 400 -1.83 -42.24 10.15
C VAL A 400 -1.18 -43.61 9.90
N ASP A 401 -1.67 -44.37 8.94
CA ASP A 401 -1.32 -45.78 8.70
C ASP A 401 -0.32 -45.96 7.55
N SER A 402 0.66 -45.06 7.48
CA SER A 402 1.58 -44.98 6.35
C SER A 402 2.67 -46.07 6.43
N HIS A 403 2.47 -47.17 5.69
CA HIS A 403 3.44 -48.27 5.55
C HIS A 403 4.11 -48.25 4.17
N PRO A 404 5.45 -48.24 4.07
CA PRO A 404 6.15 -47.93 2.82
C PRO A 404 5.87 -48.93 1.68
N LEU A 405 5.69 -50.21 1.99
CA LEU A 405 5.49 -51.25 0.96
C LEU A 405 4.06 -51.30 0.41
N THR A 406 3.06 -50.91 1.21
CA THR A 406 1.64 -51.03 0.84
C THR A 406 1.01 -49.68 0.47
N LEU A 407 1.69 -48.55 0.76
CA LEU A 407 1.19 -47.18 0.57
C LEU A 407 0.63 -46.94 -0.84
N CYS A 408 1.39 -47.30 -1.88
CA CYS A 408 1.01 -47.05 -3.26
C CYS A 408 -0.15 -47.95 -3.72
N ALA A 409 -0.19 -49.20 -3.24
CA ALA A 409 -1.26 -50.14 -3.55
C ALA A 409 -2.59 -49.74 -2.90
N THR A 410 -2.58 -49.23 -1.67
CA THR A 410 -3.80 -48.79 -0.97
C THR A 410 -4.28 -47.41 -1.44
N ALA A 411 -3.37 -46.52 -1.86
CA ALA A 411 -3.73 -45.19 -2.37
C ALA A 411 -4.28 -45.20 -3.80
N ALA A 412 -3.82 -46.13 -4.66
CA ALA A 412 -4.25 -46.22 -6.06
C ALA A 412 -5.77 -46.23 -6.27
N PRO A 413 -6.59 -47.09 -5.62
CA PRO A 413 -8.04 -47.10 -5.82
C PRO A 413 -8.72 -45.80 -5.34
N VAL A 414 -8.21 -45.18 -4.28
CA VAL A 414 -8.73 -43.91 -3.78
C VAL A 414 -8.46 -42.79 -4.78
N LEU A 415 -7.25 -42.72 -5.36
CA LEU A 415 -6.91 -41.75 -6.41
C LEU A 415 -7.75 -41.95 -7.68
N GLN A 416 -8.05 -43.20 -8.04
CA GLN A 416 -8.97 -43.50 -9.14
C GLN A 416 -10.37 -42.97 -8.85
N SER A 417 -10.91 -43.16 -7.65
CA SER A 417 -12.22 -42.58 -7.28
C SER A 417 -12.23 -41.05 -7.28
N LEU A 418 -11.10 -40.41 -6.97
CA LEU A 418 -10.98 -38.94 -7.00
C LEU A 418 -10.87 -38.39 -8.43
N SER A 419 -10.45 -39.22 -9.39
CA SER A 419 -10.34 -38.82 -10.80
C SER A 419 -11.69 -38.67 -11.51
N THR A 420 -12.72 -39.36 -11.04
CA THR A 420 -14.07 -39.23 -11.60
C THR A 420 -14.71 -37.89 -11.23
N ASP A 421 -14.28 -37.29 -10.13
CA ASP A 421 -14.79 -36.03 -9.63
C ASP A 421 -14.00 -34.84 -10.20
N SER A 422 -14.66 -34.04 -11.07
CA SER A 422 -14.08 -32.82 -11.67
C SER A 422 -13.51 -31.83 -10.63
N THR A 423 -14.08 -31.81 -9.42
CA THR A 423 -13.63 -30.93 -8.32
C THR A 423 -12.28 -31.34 -7.74
N TYR A 424 -11.96 -32.64 -7.72
CA TYR A 424 -10.73 -33.18 -7.11
C TYR A 424 -9.62 -33.47 -8.14
N SER A 425 -9.98 -33.63 -9.41
CA SER A 425 -9.05 -33.86 -10.53
C SER A 425 -7.81 -32.93 -10.55
N PRO A 426 -7.93 -31.59 -10.32
CA PRO A 426 -6.76 -30.70 -10.32
C PRO A 426 -5.71 -31.00 -9.24
N TYR A 427 -6.06 -31.74 -8.19
CA TYR A 427 -5.14 -32.08 -7.10
C TYR A 427 -4.38 -33.37 -7.35
N LEU A 428 -4.79 -34.20 -8.32
CA LEU A 428 -4.14 -35.48 -8.58
C LEU A 428 -2.63 -35.33 -8.80
N PRO A 429 -2.12 -34.41 -9.64
CA PRO A 429 -0.68 -34.27 -9.85
C PRO A 429 0.09 -33.93 -8.58
N LEU A 430 -0.52 -33.14 -7.70
CA LEU A 430 0.08 -32.74 -6.42
C LEU A 430 0.05 -33.89 -5.41
N LEU A 431 -1.04 -34.65 -5.34
CA LEU A 431 -1.17 -35.82 -4.48
C LEU A 431 -0.19 -36.93 -4.89
N HIS A 432 -0.01 -37.15 -6.19
CA HIS A 432 0.98 -38.05 -6.76
C HIS A 432 2.41 -37.71 -6.31
N LYS A 433 2.77 -36.42 -6.34
CA LYS A 433 4.06 -35.93 -5.83
C LYS A 433 4.19 -36.13 -4.32
N VAL A 434 3.16 -35.81 -3.55
CA VAL A 434 3.15 -35.98 -2.08
C VAL A 434 3.31 -37.45 -1.68
N LEU A 435 2.61 -38.36 -2.35
CA LEU A 435 2.68 -39.79 -2.10
C LEU A 435 4.09 -40.33 -2.38
N LEU A 436 4.71 -39.92 -3.49
CA LEU A 436 6.07 -40.31 -3.83
C LEU A 436 7.10 -39.74 -2.83
N SER A 437 6.98 -38.46 -2.45
CA SER A 437 7.81 -37.88 -1.39
C SER A 437 7.66 -38.65 -0.08
N ARG A 438 6.42 -39.01 0.31
CA ARG A 438 6.16 -39.76 1.54
C ARG A 438 6.78 -41.16 1.48
N LEU A 439 6.61 -41.87 0.37
CA LEU A 439 7.23 -43.18 0.15
C LEU A 439 8.75 -43.10 0.32
N LEU A 440 9.40 -42.16 -0.37
CA LEU A 440 10.86 -42.00 -0.31
C LEU A 440 11.34 -41.61 1.09
N MET A 441 10.63 -40.71 1.78
CA MET A 441 10.96 -40.34 3.16
C MET A 441 10.91 -41.56 4.08
N GLN A 442 9.87 -42.39 3.97
CA GLN A 442 9.74 -43.60 4.79
C GLN A 442 10.78 -44.67 4.44
N LEU A 443 11.07 -44.86 3.16
CA LEU A 443 12.15 -45.75 2.73
C LEU A 443 13.49 -45.28 3.30
N SER A 444 13.73 -43.96 3.39
CA SER A 444 14.96 -43.41 3.96
C SER A 444 15.10 -43.63 5.48
N GLU A 445 13.99 -43.78 6.21
CA GLU A 445 14.02 -44.08 7.65
C GLU A 445 14.36 -45.55 7.95
N VAL A 446 13.91 -46.47 7.09
CA VAL A 446 14.00 -47.92 7.31
C VAL A 446 15.19 -48.55 6.59
N TYR A 447 15.53 -48.07 5.39
CA TYR A 447 16.56 -48.66 4.53
C TYR A 447 17.80 -47.77 4.42
N SER A 448 18.98 -48.39 4.37
CA SER A 448 20.23 -47.70 4.06
C SER A 448 20.48 -47.60 2.55
N SER A 449 20.12 -48.62 1.77
CA SER A 449 20.19 -48.60 0.30
C SER A 449 19.04 -49.39 -0.31
N VAL A 450 18.54 -48.93 -1.46
CA VAL A 450 17.38 -49.50 -2.19
C VAL A 450 17.65 -49.46 -3.69
N LYS A 451 17.30 -50.53 -4.43
CA LYS A 451 17.40 -50.53 -5.90
C LYS A 451 16.31 -49.68 -6.55
N ILE A 452 16.62 -48.95 -7.61
CA ILE A 452 15.63 -48.14 -8.34
C ILE A 452 14.52 -49.01 -8.93
N SER A 453 14.86 -50.22 -9.39
CA SER A 453 13.89 -51.21 -9.86
C SER A 453 12.84 -51.57 -8.81
N HIS A 454 13.23 -51.68 -7.54
CA HIS A 454 12.31 -51.98 -6.46
C HIS A 454 11.38 -50.79 -6.16
N VAL A 455 11.87 -49.55 -6.28
CA VAL A 455 11.01 -48.36 -6.17
C VAL A 455 10.00 -48.30 -7.32
N LEU A 456 10.41 -48.68 -8.54
CA LEU A 456 9.50 -48.78 -9.70
C LEU A 456 8.39 -49.81 -9.48
N GLU A 457 8.71 -50.99 -8.92
CA GLU A 457 7.72 -52.01 -8.57
C GLU A 457 6.70 -51.49 -7.56
N LEU A 458 7.14 -50.75 -6.53
CA LEU A 458 6.27 -50.17 -5.52
C LEU A 458 5.35 -49.08 -6.11
N VAL A 459 5.82 -48.33 -7.10
CA VAL A 459 5.08 -47.22 -7.73
C VAL A 459 4.17 -47.71 -8.86
N ALA A 460 4.39 -48.91 -9.41
CA ALA A 460 3.62 -49.48 -10.52
C ALA A 460 2.09 -49.43 -10.36
N PRO A 461 1.49 -49.67 -9.17
CA PRO A 461 0.03 -49.54 -8.99
C PRO A 461 -0.54 -48.15 -9.30
N LEU A 462 0.29 -47.11 -9.21
CA LEU A 462 -0.11 -45.72 -9.48
C LEU A 462 -0.15 -45.41 -10.98
N ASN A 463 0.60 -46.14 -11.80
CA ASN A 463 0.62 -45.99 -13.26
C ASN A 463 -0.67 -46.55 -13.91
N ALA A 464 -1.44 -47.39 -13.21
CA ALA A 464 -2.64 -48.05 -13.72
C ALA A 464 -3.93 -47.17 -13.66
N GLY A 465 -3.82 -45.89 -13.27
CA GLY A 465 -4.98 -44.99 -13.16
C GLY A 465 -5.41 -44.32 -14.48
N PRO A 466 -6.68 -43.85 -14.59
CA PRO A 466 -7.24 -43.21 -15.79
C PRO A 466 -6.64 -41.82 -16.12
N SER A 467 -5.72 -41.31 -15.28
CA SER A 467 -4.89 -40.13 -15.61
C SER A 467 -4.00 -40.33 -16.85
N THR A 468 -3.96 -41.53 -17.41
CA THR A 468 -3.20 -41.91 -18.61
C THR A 468 -4.02 -41.86 -19.91
N ALA A 469 -5.35 -41.66 -19.85
CA ALA A 469 -6.28 -41.92 -20.97
C ALA A 469 -7.24 -40.77 -21.31
N ALA A 470 -6.89 -39.49 -21.06
CA ALA A 470 -7.66 -38.37 -21.60
C ALA A 470 -7.19 -38.03 -23.03
N PRO A 471 -8.10 -37.88 -24.02
CA PRO A 471 -7.72 -37.44 -25.36
C PRO A 471 -7.14 -36.01 -25.32
N PRO A 472 -6.25 -35.64 -26.26
CA PRO A 472 -5.76 -34.28 -26.36
C PRO A 472 -6.89 -33.35 -26.78
N THR A 473 -7.46 -32.59 -25.85
CA THR A 473 -8.30 -31.42 -26.19
C THR A 473 -7.39 -30.28 -26.63
N GLU A 474 -7.71 -29.70 -27.79
CA GLU A 474 -6.88 -28.75 -28.56
C GLU A 474 -6.67 -27.37 -27.94
N GLU A 475 -7.02 -27.14 -26.67
CA GLU A 475 -6.91 -25.83 -26.03
C GLU A 475 -6.09 -25.87 -24.72
N GLY A 476 -4.78 -25.76 -24.86
CA GLY A 476 -3.92 -24.98 -23.94
C GLY A 476 -3.64 -25.49 -22.51
N GLN A 477 -4.24 -26.58 -22.04
CA GLN A 477 -3.89 -27.19 -20.73
C GLN A 477 -3.36 -28.61 -20.94
N ALA A 478 -2.06 -28.73 -21.20
CA ALA A 478 -1.37 -30.01 -21.13
C ALA A 478 -1.38 -30.49 -19.67
N VAL A 479 -2.36 -31.32 -19.32
CA VAL A 479 -2.25 -32.13 -18.10
C VAL A 479 -1.14 -33.12 -18.37
N GLU A 480 0.04 -32.85 -17.81
CA GLU A 480 1.21 -33.74 -17.91
C GLU A 480 0.78 -35.16 -17.56
N GLN A 481 0.91 -36.08 -18.53
CA GLN A 481 0.68 -37.50 -18.32
C GLN A 481 1.68 -37.99 -17.28
N ILE A 482 1.22 -38.34 -16.07
CA ILE A 482 2.10 -38.79 -14.99
C ILE A 482 2.34 -40.28 -15.18
N HIS A 483 3.38 -40.61 -15.94
CA HIS A 483 3.91 -41.96 -16.04
C HIS A 483 5.24 -42.04 -15.28
N TYR A 484 5.31 -42.87 -14.25
CA TYR A 484 6.52 -43.04 -13.46
C TYR A 484 7.46 -44.03 -14.14
N ASP A 485 8.34 -43.49 -14.99
CA ASP A 485 9.48 -44.22 -15.54
C ASP A 485 10.74 -44.04 -14.71
N HIS A 486 11.75 -44.86 -14.99
CA HIS A 486 13.08 -44.74 -14.40
C HIS A 486 13.63 -43.30 -14.39
N PRO A 487 13.68 -42.54 -15.51
CA PRO A 487 14.17 -41.17 -15.51
C PRO A 487 13.28 -40.22 -14.69
N HIS A 488 11.96 -40.44 -14.64
CA HIS A 488 11.05 -39.60 -13.87
C HIS A 488 11.25 -39.77 -12.36
N ILE A 489 11.40 -41.01 -11.89
CA ILE A 489 11.67 -41.29 -10.47
C ILE A 489 13.05 -40.76 -10.08
N GLU A 490 14.06 -40.97 -10.93
CA GLU A 490 15.40 -40.45 -10.68
C GLU A 490 15.43 -38.92 -10.61
N ALA A 491 14.81 -38.23 -11.57
CA ALA A 491 14.65 -36.78 -11.56
C ALA A 491 13.92 -36.29 -10.30
N PHE A 492 12.90 -37.03 -9.85
CA PHE A 492 12.17 -36.71 -8.63
C PHE A 492 13.04 -36.85 -7.37
N VAL A 493 13.78 -37.96 -7.25
CA VAL A 493 14.72 -38.22 -6.14
C VAL A 493 15.80 -37.13 -6.09
N MET A 494 16.38 -36.79 -7.24
CA MET A 494 17.38 -35.72 -7.34
C MET A 494 16.77 -34.35 -6.99
N GLY A 495 15.54 -34.07 -7.41
CA GLY A 495 14.81 -32.87 -7.03
C GLY A 495 14.56 -32.79 -5.52
N CYS A 496 14.18 -33.88 -4.87
CA CYS A 496 14.07 -33.97 -3.41
C CYS A 496 15.41 -33.72 -2.71
N ALA A 497 16.50 -34.25 -3.27
CA ALA A 497 17.85 -34.02 -2.74
C ALA A 497 18.27 -32.55 -2.87
N GLN A 498 18.00 -31.92 -4.02
CA GLN A 498 18.30 -30.51 -4.24
C GLN A 498 17.54 -29.58 -3.29
N ARG A 499 16.26 -29.90 -2.99
CA ARG A 499 15.44 -29.16 -2.04
C ARG A 499 15.82 -29.40 -0.57
N GLY A 500 16.74 -30.35 -0.32
CA GLY A 500 17.17 -30.74 1.03
C GLY A 500 16.15 -31.55 1.81
N GLU A 501 15.18 -32.17 1.12
CA GLU A 501 14.11 -32.99 1.72
C GLU A 501 14.62 -34.39 2.07
N LEU A 502 15.45 -34.94 1.19
CA LEU A 502 16.13 -36.22 1.37
C LEU A 502 17.63 -36.05 1.15
N GLN A 503 18.43 -36.87 1.83
CA GLN A 503 19.86 -36.93 1.62
C GLN A 503 20.21 -38.26 0.98
N VAL A 504 20.56 -38.19 -0.31
CA VAL A 504 20.61 -39.36 -1.19
C VAL A 504 21.88 -39.34 -2.03
N ARG A 505 22.44 -40.53 -2.29
CA ARG A 505 23.46 -40.76 -3.30
C ARG A 505 22.93 -41.79 -4.29
N VAL A 506 23.00 -41.49 -5.59
CA VAL A 506 22.57 -42.39 -6.66
C VAL A 506 23.82 -43.06 -7.24
N ASP A 507 23.86 -44.39 -7.22
CA ASP A 507 24.88 -45.19 -7.90
C ASP A 507 24.27 -45.84 -9.15
N HIS A 508 24.65 -45.32 -10.32
CA HIS A 508 24.18 -45.81 -11.61
C HIS A 508 24.78 -47.17 -12.00
N ALA A 509 25.98 -47.50 -11.51
CA ALA A 509 26.61 -48.78 -11.87
C ALA A 509 25.85 -49.96 -11.25
N GLN A 510 25.32 -49.77 -10.04
CA GLN A 510 24.50 -50.77 -9.34
C GLN A 510 22.98 -50.53 -9.51
N GLY A 511 22.57 -49.38 -10.06
CA GLY A 511 21.17 -48.99 -10.17
C GLY A 511 20.49 -48.81 -8.80
N SER A 512 21.23 -48.28 -7.82
CA SER A 512 20.78 -48.20 -6.42
C SER A 512 20.85 -46.79 -5.85
N ILE A 513 19.91 -46.51 -4.96
CA ILE A 513 19.76 -45.29 -4.17
C ILE A 513 20.27 -45.59 -2.77
N THR A 514 21.30 -44.87 -2.31
CA THR A 514 21.82 -44.96 -0.95
C THR A 514 21.37 -43.74 -0.16
N PHE A 515 20.63 -43.97 0.92
CA PHE A 515 20.20 -42.91 1.84
C PHE A 515 21.35 -42.59 2.78
N ALA A 516 21.91 -41.39 2.66
CA ALA A 516 23.09 -40.99 3.40
C ALA A 516 22.69 -39.98 4.48
N THR A 517 22.75 -40.40 5.74
CA THR A 517 22.71 -39.47 6.88
C THR A 517 24.16 -39.20 7.31
N PRO A 518 24.81 -38.12 6.88
CA PRO A 518 26.14 -37.75 7.31
C PRO A 518 26.15 -37.58 8.83
N THR A 519 26.99 -38.39 9.49
CA THR A 519 27.10 -38.52 10.95
C THR A 519 27.41 -37.23 11.71
N PHE A 520 27.89 -36.20 11.00
CA PHE A 520 28.30 -34.91 11.58
C PHE A 520 27.58 -33.70 10.94
N SER A 521 26.58 -33.91 10.09
CA SER A 521 25.88 -32.77 9.46
C SER A 521 24.84 -32.15 10.39
N SER A 522 24.77 -30.83 10.36
CA SER A 522 23.74 -30.04 11.05
C SER A 522 22.38 -30.19 10.36
N THR A 523 21.72 -31.33 10.50
CA THR A 523 20.28 -31.41 10.17
C THR A 523 19.46 -30.76 11.28
N THR A 524 18.45 -29.99 10.90
CA THR A 524 17.54 -29.31 11.82
C THR A 524 16.34 -30.20 12.17
N PRO A 525 15.81 -30.12 13.40
CA PRO A 525 14.79 -31.02 13.95
C PRO A 525 13.37 -30.67 13.47
N GLY A 526 13.12 -30.71 12.17
CA GLY A 526 11.80 -30.40 11.60
C GLY A 526 11.03 -31.61 11.06
N LEU A 527 11.75 -32.67 10.67
CA LEU A 527 11.20 -33.84 9.99
C LEU A 527 11.41 -35.16 10.76
N ALA A 528 11.80 -35.08 12.03
CA ALA A 528 11.98 -36.27 12.86
C ALA A 528 10.61 -36.79 13.33
N THR A 529 9.96 -37.58 12.48
CA THR A 529 9.23 -38.75 12.95
C THR A 529 10.17 -39.56 13.85
N THR A 530 9.64 -40.06 14.95
CA THR A 530 10.32 -40.58 16.15
C THR A 530 11.21 -41.82 15.93
N SER A 531 11.55 -42.16 14.69
CA SER A 531 12.02 -43.47 14.26
C SER A 531 13.17 -43.43 13.24
N THR A 532 14.09 -42.46 13.32
CA THR A 532 15.39 -42.69 12.65
C THR A 532 16.19 -43.71 13.47
N ILE A 533 16.34 -44.91 12.92
CA ILE A 533 17.21 -45.98 13.46
C ILE A 533 18.68 -45.57 13.31
N VAL A 534 18.98 -44.63 12.40
CA VAL A 534 20.32 -44.05 12.27
C VAL A 534 20.58 -43.14 13.48
N PRO A 535 21.58 -43.46 14.30
CA PRO A 535 21.76 -42.80 15.57
C PRO A 535 22.25 -41.38 15.37
N ASP A 536 21.38 -40.39 15.60
CA ASP A 536 21.83 -39.01 15.72
C ASP A 536 22.74 -38.90 16.95
N ILE A 537 24.05 -38.90 16.72
CA ILE A 537 25.09 -38.87 17.76
C ILE A 537 24.85 -37.68 18.71
N ARG A 538 24.26 -36.60 18.18
CA ARG A 538 23.98 -35.35 18.90
C ARG A 538 23.03 -35.52 20.09
N HIS A 539 22.01 -36.37 19.96
CA HIS A 539 20.98 -36.54 21.01
C HIS A 539 21.26 -37.73 21.94
N ARG A 540 22.35 -38.47 21.73
CA ARG A 540 22.68 -39.64 22.57
C ARG A 540 22.91 -39.27 24.03
N LEU A 541 23.63 -38.17 24.29
CA LEU A 541 23.86 -37.70 25.66
C LEU A 541 22.59 -37.21 26.34
N SER A 542 21.69 -36.52 25.61
CA SER A 542 20.43 -36.07 26.20
C SER A 542 19.50 -37.24 26.49
N ARG A 543 19.39 -38.22 25.58
CA ARG A 543 18.58 -39.44 25.81
C ARG A 543 19.13 -40.25 26.99
N LEU A 544 20.46 -40.40 27.07
CA LEU A 544 21.10 -41.06 28.21
C LEU A 544 20.78 -40.30 29.50
N ALA A 545 20.98 -38.99 29.53
CA ALA A 545 20.66 -38.16 30.69
C ALA A 545 19.19 -38.27 31.12
N SER A 546 18.24 -38.22 30.18
CA SER A 546 16.81 -38.40 30.47
C SER A 546 16.51 -39.79 31.01
N SER A 547 17.02 -40.85 30.36
CA SER A 547 16.81 -42.23 30.83
C SER A 547 17.42 -42.49 32.20
N LEU A 548 18.57 -41.88 32.47
CA LEU A 548 19.27 -42.00 33.75
C LEU A 548 18.54 -41.20 34.84
N ALA A 549 18.06 -40.00 34.52
CA ALA A 549 17.23 -39.21 35.43
C ALA A 549 15.91 -39.94 35.77
N GLU A 550 15.23 -40.53 34.78
CA GLU A 550 14.05 -41.38 34.99
C GLU A 550 14.40 -42.59 35.87
N SER A 551 15.51 -43.26 35.59
CA SER A 551 15.97 -44.41 36.38
C SER A 551 16.30 -44.03 37.84
N ILE A 552 16.96 -42.89 38.07
CA ILE A 552 17.24 -42.36 39.41
C ILE A 552 15.92 -42.02 40.12
N SER A 553 14.97 -41.39 39.43
CA SER A 553 13.68 -41.03 40.02
C SER A 553 12.88 -42.26 40.49
N TYR A 554 13.06 -43.40 39.82
CA TYR A 554 12.44 -44.67 40.20
C TYR A 554 13.18 -45.39 41.34
N LEU A 555 14.52 -45.37 41.33
CA LEU A 555 15.35 -46.04 42.34
C LEU A 555 15.39 -45.28 43.67
N THR A 556 15.36 -43.96 43.62
CA THR A 556 15.40 -43.07 44.78
C THR A 556 14.21 -42.13 44.70
N PRO A 557 12.99 -42.59 45.04
CA PRO A 557 11.86 -41.68 45.12
C PRO A 557 12.21 -40.56 46.12
N PRO A 558 11.99 -39.28 45.77
CA PRO A 558 12.34 -38.18 46.66
C PRO A 558 11.60 -38.37 47.99
N VAL A 559 12.34 -38.37 49.10
CA VAL A 559 11.76 -38.44 50.45
C VAL A 559 10.84 -37.22 50.61
N THR A 560 9.54 -37.46 50.66
CA THR A 560 8.50 -36.41 50.66
C THR A 560 8.49 -35.56 51.94
N GLU A 561 9.07 -36.06 53.02
CA GLU A 561 8.99 -35.44 54.35
C GLU A 561 9.90 -34.20 54.47
N THR A 562 11.15 -34.27 54.01
CA THR A 562 12.06 -33.10 54.02
C THR A 562 11.68 -32.05 52.97
N ALA A 563 11.18 -32.49 51.82
CA ALA A 563 10.68 -31.60 50.78
C ALA A 563 9.44 -30.81 51.22
N SER A 564 8.55 -31.39 52.07
CA SER A 564 7.36 -30.69 52.57
C SER A 564 7.71 -29.51 53.48
N GLU A 565 8.68 -29.68 54.38
CA GLU A 565 9.09 -28.62 55.31
C GLU A 565 9.84 -27.49 54.58
N GLU A 566 10.77 -27.84 53.69
CA GLU A 566 11.47 -26.86 52.85
C GLU A 566 10.52 -26.14 51.89
N GLN A 567 9.52 -26.84 51.32
CA GLN A 567 8.48 -26.23 50.49
C GLN A 567 7.57 -25.31 51.30
N GLN A 568 7.19 -25.69 52.53
CA GLN A 568 6.38 -24.84 53.40
C GLN A 568 7.14 -23.57 53.82
N GLN A 569 8.44 -23.69 54.14
CA GLN A 569 9.30 -22.54 54.42
C GLN A 569 9.50 -21.67 53.19
N ALA A 570 9.75 -22.26 52.02
CA ALA A 570 9.86 -21.52 50.76
C ALA A 570 8.54 -20.81 50.40
N LEU A 571 7.40 -21.43 50.67
CA LEU A 571 6.09 -20.84 50.45
C LEU A 571 5.81 -19.69 51.43
N ALA A 572 6.17 -19.86 52.71
CA ALA A 572 6.07 -18.78 53.70
C ALA A 572 6.93 -17.59 53.29
N ASN A 573 8.19 -17.82 52.92
CA ASN A 573 9.10 -16.79 52.42
C ASN A 573 8.57 -16.12 51.15
N LEU A 574 7.96 -16.89 50.24
CA LEU A 574 7.34 -16.35 49.02
C LEU A 574 6.15 -15.45 49.37
N VAL A 575 5.28 -15.86 50.30
CA VAL A 575 4.12 -15.08 50.73
C VAL A 575 4.54 -13.77 51.40
N GLU A 576 5.55 -13.81 52.25
CA GLU A 576 6.14 -12.60 52.84
C GLU A 576 6.73 -11.67 51.78
N ALA A 577 7.57 -12.20 50.89
CA ALA A 577 8.16 -11.44 49.79
C ALA A 577 7.10 -10.85 48.84
N ALA A 578 6.03 -11.61 48.54
CA ALA A 578 4.93 -11.16 47.69
C ALA A 578 4.10 -10.05 48.35
N ASN A 579 3.88 -10.12 49.66
CA ASN A 579 3.20 -9.07 50.41
C ASN A 579 4.04 -7.79 50.47
N GLU A 580 5.34 -7.91 50.68
CA GLU A 580 6.27 -6.78 50.58
C GLU A 580 6.30 -6.17 49.18
N GLU A 581 6.39 -7.00 48.14
CA GLU A 581 6.37 -6.53 46.76
C GLU A 581 5.05 -5.83 46.43
N ARG A 582 3.91 -6.38 46.86
CA ARG A 582 2.60 -5.77 46.69
C ARG A 582 2.50 -4.42 47.39
N ALA A 583 3.05 -4.28 48.60
CA ALA A 583 3.12 -3.02 49.32
C ALA A 583 4.02 -2.00 48.58
N ARG A 584 5.19 -2.43 48.09
CA ARG A 584 6.09 -1.60 47.27
C ARG A 584 5.44 -1.17 45.96
N LEU A 585 4.73 -2.05 45.27
CA LEU A 585 4.01 -1.75 44.03
C LEU A 585 2.84 -0.80 44.25
N ALA A 586 2.11 -0.94 45.35
CA ALA A 586 1.06 0.02 45.73
C ALA A 586 1.64 1.41 45.94
N LEU A 587 2.76 1.52 46.66
CA LEU A 587 3.48 2.78 46.86
C LEU A 587 4.04 3.34 45.54
N ASN A 588 4.64 2.50 44.70
CA ASN A 588 5.13 2.93 43.39
C ASN A 588 4.00 3.40 42.47
N ARG A 589 2.82 2.79 42.55
CA ARG A 589 1.64 3.21 41.80
C ARG A 589 1.14 4.58 42.26
N THR A 590 1.11 4.86 43.56
CA THR A 590 0.73 6.19 44.07
C THR A 590 1.77 7.25 43.70
N LEU A 591 3.06 6.94 43.80
CA LEU A 591 4.14 7.84 43.35
C LEU A 591 4.10 8.09 41.84
N ALA A 592 3.86 7.06 41.03
CA ALA A 592 3.74 7.20 39.59
C ALA A 592 2.52 8.04 39.20
N ALA A 593 1.36 7.83 39.83
CA ALA A 593 0.18 8.65 39.64
C ALA A 593 0.46 10.13 39.96
N ARG A 594 1.12 10.40 41.10
CA ARG A 594 1.52 11.75 41.50
C ARG A 594 2.53 12.38 40.53
N ARG A 595 3.47 11.59 39.99
CA ARG A 595 4.42 12.07 38.96
C ARG A 595 3.72 12.41 37.65
N VAL A 596 2.75 11.59 37.22
CA VAL A 596 1.95 11.86 36.01
C VAL A 596 1.11 13.12 36.19
N GLU A 597 0.49 13.30 37.36
CA GLU A 597 -0.28 14.51 37.68
C GLU A 597 0.60 15.77 37.68
N LEU A 598 1.77 15.73 38.33
CA LEU A 598 2.73 16.84 38.33
C LEU A 598 3.25 17.16 36.92
N LEU A 599 3.53 16.14 36.10
CA LEU A 599 3.95 16.35 34.71
C LEU A 599 2.82 16.92 33.86
N ALA A 600 1.58 16.49 34.06
CA ALA A 600 0.41 17.07 33.41
C ALA A 600 0.20 18.54 33.80
N GLU A 601 0.40 18.88 35.08
CA GLU A 601 0.33 20.26 35.57
C GLU A 601 1.44 21.14 34.97
N LEU A 602 2.69 20.66 34.98
CA LEU A 602 3.83 21.37 34.39
C LEU A 602 3.68 21.59 32.88
N THR A 603 3.22 20.57 32.15
CA THR A 603 2.98 20.69 30.70
C THR A 603 1.80 21.61 30.40
N ALA A 604 0.72 21.56 31.19
CA ALA A 604 -0.41 22.50 31.07
C ALA A 604 0.03 23.95 31.34
N ARG A 605 0.88 24.18 32.34
CA ARG A 605 1.45 25.50 32.64
C ARG A 605 2.34 26.00 31.51
N ARG A 606 3.24 25.16 31.00
CA ARG A 606 4.10 25.49 29.86
C ARG A 606 3.29 25.82 28.60
N ASN A 607 2.26 25.03 28.29
CA ASN A 607 1.39 25.28 27.14
C ASN A 607 0.62 26.60 27.27
N LYS A 608 0.19 26.97 28.49
CA LYS A 608 -0.43 28.28 28.76
C LYS A 608 0.56 29.44 28.60
N GLU A 609 1.80 29.27 29.04
CA GLU A 609 2.86 30.29 28.85
C GLU A 609 3.28 30.41 27.38
N GLU A 610 3.34 29.31 26.62
CA GLU A 610 3.64 29.35 25.19
C GLU A 610 2.48 29.95 24.37
N SER A 611 1.23 29.70 24.76
CA SER A 611 0.06 30.30 24.09
C SER A 611 -0.04 31.80 24.38
N SER A 612 0.22 32.25 25.61
CA SER A 612 0.27 33.68 25.93
C SER A 612 1.41 34.39 25.21
N ARG A 613 2.61 33.79 25.13
CA ARG A 613 3.74 34.33 24.35
C ARG A 613 3.43 34.43 22.86
N LYS A 614 2.75 33.44 22.27
CA LYS A 614 2.31 33.50 20.87
C LYS A 614 1.29 34.60 20.64
N LEU A 615 0.31 34.75 21.54
CA LEU A 615 -0.68 35.84 21.46
C LEU A 615 -0.04 37.22 21.58
N GLU A 616 0.89 37.40 22.51
CA GLU A 616 1.66 38.64 22.66
C GLU A 616 2.53 38.92 21.43
N ALA A 617 3.20 37.91 20.87
CA ALA A 617 3.98 38.06 19.65
C ALA A 617 3.12 38.42 18.44
N THR A 618 1.94 37.81 18.28
CA THR A 618 0.99 38.19 17.22
C THR A 618 0.46 39.60 17.42
N ARG A 619 0.18 40.02 18.66
CA ARG A 619 -0.27 41.39 18.95
C ARG A 619 0.83 42.41 18.62
N ARG A 620 2.08 42.13 19.00
CA ARG A 620 3.23 42.98 18.65
C ARG A 620 3.45 43.07 17.14
N ALA A 621 3.33 41.95 16.41
CA ALA A 621 3.44 41.95 14.94
C ALA A 621 2.33 42.78 14.28
N GLN A 622 1.09 42.68 14.77
CA GLN A 622 -0.02 43.52 14.30
C GLN A 622 0.22 45.01 14.59
N GLU A 623 0.66 45.35 15.81
CA GLU A 623 1.03 46.73 16.18
C GLU A 623 2.18 47.29 15.31
N GLU A 624 3.15 46.45 14.93
CA GLU A 624 4.25 46.84 14.02
C GLU A 624 3.81 47.01 12.57
N GLU A 625 2.93 46.14 12.06
CA GLU A 625 2.33 46.29 10.73
C GLU A 625 1.45 47.53 10.63
N GLU A 626 0.64 47.81 11.65
CA GLU A 626 -0.17 49.03 11.73
C GLU A 626 0.70 50.29 11.77
N LYS A 627 1.82 50.27 12.52
CA LYS A 627 2.80 51.37 12.51
C LYS A 627 3.43 51.56 11.14
N ARG A 628 3.83 50.48 10.46
CA ARG A 628 4.37 50.56 9.08
C ARG A 628 3.35 51.14 8.10
N VAL A 629 2.09 50.71 8.17
CA VAL A 629 1.02 51.25 7.32
C VAL A 629 0.75 52.72 7.64
N ALA A 630 0.77 53.11 8.90
CA ALA A 630 0.60 54.51 9.32
C ALA A 630 1.78 55.39 8.89
N GLU A 631 3.02 54.89 8.96
CA GLU A 631 4.21 55.58 8.47
C GLU A 631 4.18 55.75 6.96
N LEU A 632 3.81 54.71 6.20
CA LEU A 632 3.63 54.80 4.74
C LEU A 632 2.51 55.78 4.37
N LYS A 633 1.42 55.83 5.15
CA LYS A 633 0.34 56.79 4.94
C LYS A 633 0.79 58.22 5.24
N LYS A 634 1.52 58.44 6.34
CA LYS A 634 2.13 59.75 6.66
C LYS A 634 3.17 60.18 5.63
N GLN A 635 3.93 59.25 5.06
CA GLN A 635 4.87 59.54 3.97
C GLN A 635 4.12 59.99 2.72
N ARG A 636 3.07 59.29 2.31
CA ARG A 636 2.22 59.71 1.18
C ARG A 636 1.54 61.06 1.44
N GLU A 637 1.04 61.31 2.66
CA GLU A 637 0.47 62.60 3.03
C GLU A 637 1.53 63.71 3.00
N ARG A 638 2.75 63.45 3.47
CA ARG A 638 3.88 64.39 3.37
C ARG A 638 4.30 64.65 1.93
N GLU A 639 4.34 63.63 1.08
CA GLU A 639 4.66 63.77 -0.35
C GLU A 639 3.59 64.60 -1.06
N MET A 640 2.31 64.37 -0.77
CA MET A 640 1.20 65.18 -1.31
C MET A 640 1.28 66.63 -0.83
N ILE A 641 1.55 66.85 0.47
CA ILE A 641 1.73 68.19 1.04
C ILE A 641 2.98 68.86 0.46
N GLN A 642 4.06 68.13 0.20
CA GLN A 642 5.27 68.66 -0.43
C GLN A 642 5.03 69.04 -1.89
N LEU A 643 4.31 68.22 -2.67
CA LEU A 643 3.92 68.56 -4.04
C LEU A 643 2.98 69.76 -4.08
N GLU A 644 2.05 69.88 -3.13
CA GLU A 644 1.21 71.06 -2.96
C GLU A 644 2.05 72.29 -2.59
N LEU A 645 2.97 72.19 -1.63
CA LEU A 645 3.85 73.29 -1.19
C LEU A 645 4.83 73.71 -2.29
N GLU A 646 5.33 72.78 -3.11
CA GLU A 646 6.17 73.07 -4.28
C GLU A 646 5.37 73.72 -5.40
N SER A 647 4.11 73.31 -5.60
CA SER A 647 3.22 73.98 -6.56
C SER A 647 2.88 75.40 -6.11
N VAL A 648 2.66 75.61 -4.81
CA VAL A 648 2.40 76.93 -4.20
C VAL A 648 3.67 77.77 -4.24
N LYS A 649 4.84 77.24 -3.90
CA LYS A 649 6.13 77.94 -4.04
C LYS A 649 6.48 78.27 -5.48
N LYS A 650 6.15 77.42 -6.46
CA LYS A 650 6.30 77.76 -7.90
C LYS A 650 5.35 78.88 -8.32
N GLN A 651 4.17 78.96 -7.72
CA GLN A 651 3.20 80.03 -7.97
C GLN A 651 3.58 81.34 -7.24
N GLU A 652 4.09 81.25 -6.02
CA GLU A 652 4.60 82.38 -5.22
C GLU A 652 5.94 82.89 -5.76
N ALA A 653 6.84 82.02 -6.22
CA ALA A 653 8.09 82.40 -6.89
C ALA A 653 7.83 83.05 -8.26
N LYS A 654 6.78 82.66 -8.99
CA LYS A 654 6.34 83.39 -10.20
C LYS A 654 5.80 84.78 -9.84
N LYS A 655 4.98 84.90 -8.79
CA LYS A 655 4.46 86.19 -8.29
C LYS A 655 5.54 87.07 -7.63
N LEU A 656 6.58 86.46 -7.04
CA LEU A 656 7.74 87.15 -6.46
C LEU A 656 8.80 87.51 -7.51
N ALA A 657 8.96 86.71 -8.56
CA ALA A 657 9.78 87.05 -9.72
C ALA A 657 9.19 88.23 -10.50
N GLU A 658 7.86 88.29 -10.65
CA GLU A 658 7.17 89.44 -11.25
C GLU A 658 7.29 90.71 -10.38
N THR A 659 7.24 90.60 -9.05
CA THR A 659 7.34 91.76 -8.14
C THR A 659 8.78 92.20 -7.80
N LEU A 660 9.78 91.34 -8.00
CA LEU A 660 11.21 91.68 -7.88
C LEU A 660 11.84 92.16 -9.21
N LEU A 661 11.14 91.99 -10.35
CA LEU A 661 11.47 92.65 -11.63
C LEU A 661 11.10 94.14 -11.68
N GLU A 662 10.21 94.62 -10.78
CA GLU A 662 9.82 96.04 -10.67
C GLU A 662 10.70 96.85 -9.68
N LYS A 663 11.54 96.21 -8.87
CA LYS A 663 12.39 96.89 -7.86
C LYS A 663 13.87 96.57 -8.04
N GLY A 664 14.38 96.90 -9.22
CA GLY A 664 15.75 96.60 -9.64
C GLY A 664 16.83 97.10 -8.67
N THR A 665 17.57 96.14 -8.09
CA THR A 665 18.90 96.32 -7.51
C THR A 665 19.59 94.96 -7.40
N LEU A 666 20.46 94.64 -8.36
CA LEU A 666 21.76 93.94 -8.22
C LEU A 666 22.11 93.10 -9.46
N LYS A 667 23.36 93.31 -9.91
CA LYS A 667 23.98 92.80 -11.13
C LYS A 667 24.57 91.42 -10.91
N VAL A 668 24.09 90.42 -11.65
CA VAL A 668 24.86 89.23 -12.08
C VAL A 668 24.35 88.81 -13.47
N ASP A 669 25.28 88.40 -14.34
CA ASP A 669 25.12 88.17 -15.78
C ASP A 669 24.18 87.02 -16.19
N VAL A 670 23.50 87.24 -17.33
CA VAL A 670 22.29 86.56 -17.83
C VAL A 670 22.58 85.27 -18.62
N LYS A 671 23.58 84.46 -18.26
CA LYS A 671 23.86 83.18 -18.98
C LYS A 671 24.10 81.95 -18.10
N GLN A 672 23.75 82.01 -16.83
CA GLN A 672 23.69 80.84 -15.93
C GLN A 672 22.44 80.90 -15.05
N LEU A 673 21.25 81.04 -15.64
CA LEU A 673 20.01 81.26 -14.87
C LEU A 673 19.00 80.11 -14.94
N GLU A 674 19.42 78.92 -15.38
CA GLU A 674 18.58 77.71 -15.29
C GLU A 674 19.24 76.54 -14.54
N ASP A 675 20.48 76.68 -14.04
CA ASP A 675 21.19 75.63 -13.26
C ASP A 675 21.85 76.19 -11.97
N LEU A 676 21.23 77.18 -11.32
CA LEU A 676 21.67 77.70 -10.02
C LEU A 676 20.67 77.33 -8.93
N ASP A 677 20.61 76.03 -8.64
CA ASP A 677 19.94 75.49 -7.47
C ASP A 677 20.69 75.85 -6.18
N SER A 678 19.92 75.91 -5.10
CA SER A 678 20.32 76.00 -3.69
C SER A 678 21.37 74.97 -3.24
N ASP A 679 21.81 74.07 -4.10
CA ASP A 679 22.74 72.98 -3.83
C ASP A 679 24.21 73.41 -3.82
N ARG A 680 24.63 74.49 -4.49
CA ARG A 680 26.04 74.96 -4.40
C ARG A 680 26.37 75.74 -3.13
N LEU A 681 25.38 76.35 -2.48
CA LEU A 681 25.52 76.94 -1.14
C LEU A 681 25.51 75.86 -0.04
N LEU A 682 24.72 74.80 -0.23
CA LEU A 682 24.68 73.64 0.66
C LEU A 682 25.94 72.77 0.53
N GLN A 683 26.50 72.64 -0.69
CA GLN A 683 27.77 71.92 -0.91
C GLN A 683 28.98 72.61 -0.28
N LEU A 684 29.09 73.95 -0.35
CA LEU A 684 30.17 74.67 0.32
C LEU A 684 30.09 74.57 1.85
N GLN A 685 28.87 74.50 2.41
CA GLN A 685 28.65 74.33 3.85
C GLN A 685 28.85 72.87 4.32
N VAL A 686 28.52 71.88 3.48
CA VAL A 686 28.78 70.45 3.73
C VAL A 686 30.29 70.14 3.61
N GLU A 687 31.01 70.74 2.66
CA GLU A 687 32.47 70.57 2.55
C GLU A 687 33.24 71.17 3.74
N GLN A 688 32.74 72.25 4.33
CA GLN A 688 33.31 72.83 5.56
C GLN A 688 33.00 71.97 6.79
N LEU A 689 31.77 71.44 6.92
CA LEU A 689 31.40 70.49 7.98
C LEU A 689 32.12 69.14 7.86
N ASP A 690 32.40 68.66 6.64
CA ASP A 690 33.15 67.42 6.42
C ASP A 690 34.64 67.58 6.72
N LYS A 691 35.23 68.78 6.52
CA LYS A 691 36.59 69.08 6.98
C LYS A 691 36.67 69.13 8.51
N GLU A 692 35.72 69.79 9.19
CA GLU A 692 35.66 69.79 10.65
C GLU A 692 35.42 68.40 11.25
N LYS A 693 34.56 67.58 10.63
CA LYS A 693 34.36 66.18 11.03
C LYS A 693 35.61 65.32 10.86
N ARG A 694 36.37 65.50 9.77
CA ARG A 694 37.63 64.77 9.57
C ARG A 694 38.68 65.15 10.60
N GLU A 695 38.84 66.44 10.90
CA GLU A 695 39.74 66.90 11.97
C GLU A 695 39.31 66.40 13.36
N LEU A 696 38.00 66.37 13.65
CA LEU A 696 37.46 65.82 14.89
C LEU A 696 37.71 64.30 14.99
N GLN A 697 37.51 63.55 13.90
CA GLN A 697 37.77 62.11 13.85
C GLN A 697 39.25 61.78 14.03
N ASP A 698 40.17 62.57 13.46
CA ASP A 698 41.61 62.38 13.67
C ASP A 698 42.02 62.70 15.12
N ARG A 699 41.44 63.74 15.75
CA ARG A 699 41.62 63.99 17.20
C ARG A 699 41.07 62.83 18.05
N LEU A 700 39.88 62.32 17.74
CA LEU A 700 39.28 61.18 18.42
C LEU A 700 40.11 59.90 18.24
N ARG A 701 40.74 59.70 17.08
CA ARG A 701 41.63 58.56 16.83
C ARG A 701 42.90 58.63 17.66
N ILE A 702 43.48 59.81 17.84
CA ILE A 702 44.64 60.03 18.73
C ILE A 702 44.25 59.82 20.19
N ILE A 703 43.08 60.34 20.62
CA ILE A 703 42.56 60.13 21.98
C ILE A 703 42.26 58.63 22.23
N SER A 704 41.65 57.94 21.27
CA SER A 704 41.38 56.50 21.37
C SER A 704 42.67 55.69 21.54
N ARG A 705 43.73 55.99 20.77
CA ARG A 705 45.03 55.35 20.97
C ARG A 705 45.61 55.64 22.35
N ARG A 706 45.49 56.87 22.86
CA ARG A 706 45.93 57.22 24.21
C ARG A 706 45.13 56.48 25.29
N LEU A 707 43.82 56.35 25.11
CA LEU A 707 42.91 55.61 26.00
C LEU A 707 43.28 54.12 26.03
N ASP A 708 43.55 53.53 24.87
CA ASP A 708 44.02 52.16 24.74
C ASP A 708 45.35 51.94 25.46
N HIS A 709 46.30 52.88 25.34
CA HIS A 709 47.57 52.82 26.06
C HIS A 709 47.37 52.95 27.57
N SER A 710 46.46 53.81 28.04
CA SER A 710 46.13 53.92 29.47
C SER A 710 45.42 52.69 30.01
N GLU A 711 44.44 52.12 29.30
CA GLU A 711 43.81 50.87 29.73
C GLU A 711 44.80 49.71 29.78
N ARG A 712 45.72 49.64 28.80
CA ARG A 712 46.75 48.60 28.78
C ARG A 712 47.76 48.77 29.92
N ALA A 713 48.01 50.00 30.37
CA ALA A 713 48.81 50.29 31.56
C ALA A 713 48.05 49.90 32.84
N PHE A 714 46.78 50.32 33.00
CA PHE A 714 45.95 49.92 34.14
C PHE A 714 45.80 48.41 34.25
N ARG A 715 45.52 47.69 33.15
CA ARG A 715 45.45 46.22 33.17
C ARG A 715 46.78 45.54 33.49
N ARG A 716 47.92 46.19 33.23
CA ARG A 716 49.24 45.66 33.64
C ARG A 716 49.49 45.86 35.13
N GLU A 717 49.04 46.96 35.73
CA GLU A 717 49.09 47.18 37.18
C GLU A 717 48.04 46.36 37.95
N GLU A 718 46.85 46.15 37.40
CA GLU A 718 45.80 45.34 38.04
C GLU A 718 46.14 43.84 38.08
N LYS A 719 46.93 43.34 37.12
CA LYS A 719 47.24 41.90 37.01
C LYS A 719 47.88 41.29 38.26
N PRO A 720 48.90 41.90 38.92
CA PRO A 720 49.40 41.40 40.20
C PRO A 720 48.37 41.53 41.33
N LEU A 721 47.59 42.61 41.40
CA LEU A 721 46.57 42.81 42.43
C LEU A 721 45.45 41.74 42.34
N LEU A 722 45.04 41.37 41.14
CA LEU A 722 44.08 40.28 40.91
C LEU A 722 44.61 38.92 41.38
N ALA A 723 45.92 38.66 41.21
CA ALA A 723 46.52 37.44 41.70
C ALA A 723 46.58 37.42 43.25
N GLU A 724 46.88 38.56 43.88
CA GLU A 724 46.83 38.70 45.34
C GLU A 724 45.41 38.54 45.89
N ASP A 725 44.41 39.12 45.22
CA ASP A 725 43.01 39.02 45.64
C ASP A 725 42.48 37.59 45.47
N TYR A 726 42.86 36.91 44.37
CA TYR A 726 42.56 35.50 44.18
C TYR A 726 43.19 34.60 45.25
N ALA A 727 44.42 34.90 45.69
CA ALA A 727 45.06 34.18 46.80
C ALA A 727 44.35 34.41 48.14
N LYS A 728 43.88 35.64 48.41
CA LYS A 728 43.04 35.94 49.59
C LYS A 728 41.72 35.17 49.54
N GLN A 729 41.10 35.10 48.37
CA GLN A 729 39.86 34.34 48.17
C GLN A 729 40.06 32.84 48.37
N GLN A 730 41.14 32.26 47.83
CA GLN A 730 41.47 30.86 48.09
C GLN A 730 41.70 30.57 49.58
N ALA A 731 42.32 31.50 50.30
CA ALA A 731 42.53 31.37 51.75
C ALA A 731 41.20 31.47 52.53
N SER A 732 40.29 32.37 52.14
CA SER A 732 38.95 32.43 52.75
C SER A 732 38.13 31.19 52.46
N ASP A 733 38.17 30.70 51.22
CA ASP A 733 37.40 29.54 50.78
C ASP A 733 37.91 28.25 51.43
N ARG A 734 39.23 28.11 51.60
CA ARG A 734 39.83 26.97 52.31
C ARG A 734 39.46 27.01 53.80
N LYS A 735 39.48 28.18 54.46
CA LYS A 735 38.97 28.34 55.83
C LYS A 735 37.48 28.00 55.94
N ALA A 736 36.66 28.42 54.96
CA ALA A 736 35.24 28.10 54.92
C ALA A 736 35.02 26.58 54.73
N TYR A 737 35.79 25.95 53.84
CA TYR A 737 35.76 24.50 53.62
C TYR A 737 36.17 23.72 54.87
N ASP A 738 37.27 24.10 55.55
CA ASP A 738 37.71 23.44 56.78
C ASP A 738 36.65 23.59 57.91
N SER A 739 35.98 24.74 57.98
CA SER A 739 34.86 24.95 58.91
C SER A 739 33.63 24.08 58.56
N TYR A 740 33.40 23.83 57.27
CA TYR A 740 32.31 22.98 56.78
C TYR A 740 32.61 21.50 57.02
N VAL A 741 33.84 21.04 56.78
CA VAL A 741 34.29 19.67 57.08
C VAL A 741 34.21 19.38 58.57
N LYS A 742 34.66 20.31 59.43
CA LYS A 742 34.48 20.19 60.91
C LYS A 742 33.01 20.11 61.34
N ARG A 743 32.06 20.63 60.55
CA ARG A 743 30.62 20.54 60.85
C ARG A 743 29.94 19.29 60.29
N THR A 744 30.56 18.57 59.34
CA THR A 744 29.91 17.49 58.58
C THR A 744 30.46 16.08 58.87
N THR A 745 31.46 15.95 59.74
CA THR A 745 31.84 14.67 60.35
C THR A 745 31.08 14.45 61.67
N PRO A 746 30.10 13.51 61.75
CA PRO A 746 29.50 13.08 63.01
C PRO A 746 30.50 12.25 63.82
N GLY A 747 30.56 12.49 65.13
CA GLY A 747 31.68 12.12 66.01
C GLY A 747 32.07 10.64 66.05
N GLU A 748 33.39 10.40 65.99
CA GLU A 748 34.05 9.27 66.64
C GLU A 748 34.67 9.75 67.95
N TYR A 749 34.19 9.11 69.02
CA TYR A 749 34.80 8.90 70.34
C TYR A 749 36.24 9.41 70.55
N SER A 750 36.37 10.47 71.34
CA SER A 750 37.37 10.60 72.41
C SER A 750 36.58 11.01 73.66
N GLY A 751 36.42 10.20 74.71
CA GLY A 751 37.46 9.39 75.31
C GLY A 751 38.46 10.25 76.07
N GLU A 752 38.04 11.36 76.68
CA GLU A 752 38.82 12.04 77.72
C GLU A 752 38.22 11.67 79.08
N THR A 753 38.87 10.69 79.69
CA THR A 753 38.83 10.41 81.12
C THR A 753 39.26 11.64 81.91
N GLU A 754 38.45 12.00 82.90
CA GLU A 754 38.83 12.85 84.03
C GLU A 754 40.12 12.35 84.66
N THR A 755 41.14 13.20 84.72
CA THR A 755 42.11 13.18 85.83
C THR A 755 42.26 14.60 86.35
N VAL A 756 41.54 14.84 87.44
CA VAL A 756 41.91 15.75 88.52
C VAL A 756 43.35 15.43 88.93
N GLN A 757 44.22 16.44 88.92
CA GLN A 757 45.39 16.48 89.80
C GLN A 757 45.12 17.59 90.81
N ASP A 758 44.62 17.17 91.96
CA ASP A 758 44.93 17.82 93.22
C ASP A 758 46.40 17.53 93.52
N ASP A 759 47.16 18.57 93.85
CA ASP A 759 48.07 18.57 95.00
C ASP A 759 48.46 20.03 95.26
N GLU A 760 47.81 20.58 96.30
CA GLU A 760 48.03 21.85 97.03
C GLU A 760 47.77 23.21 96.36
#